data_AF-A0A1H2DWK7-F1
#
_entry.id   AF-A0A1H2DWK7-F1
#
_cell.length_a   1.000
_cell.length_b   1.000
_cell.length_c   1.000
_cell.angle_alpha   90.00
_cell.angle_beta   90.00
_cell.angle_gamma   90.00
#
_symmetry.space_group_name_H-M   'P 1'
#
loop_
_entity.id
_entity.type
_entity.pdbx_description
1 polymer ?
#
loop_
_entity_poly.entity_id
_entity_poly.type
_entity_poly.pdbx_seq_one_letter_code
_entity_poly.pdbx_strand_id
1 'polypeptide(L)'
;MSQIIHAAIGRSRAVITLLVFLFVGGLVAYNAIPKEANPDVAIPMMYVSMTLDGISPEDAERLLVRPMEHELRSLEGIKKMTAVASEGHASVMLEFDAGFNADKALTDVREKVDAARSKLPSEADEPTVNEINVALFPVLSVGLAGPVSQSQLVYIARQLQENIEAIPEVLEVEIGGDREDLLEIVVDPQALESYGLDYMELFNLVSNNNRLVAAGSLDTGEGRMSVKVPGVIEDIDDMLNMPVKVDGDSVVTFADIATLSPGFKDPLGFARINGQPAMVLEVKKRAGANIISTIEQARTVVDQAREYFPEGMEVHYIMDASTEVETMLSDLLNNVLTAVVLVLILIVATMGLRSALLVGITIPGAFLVAILVLYLIGFTMNIIVLFSLILVAGMLVDGAIVVSELADRNASEGQPPAQAWGNAASRMAWPIIASTATTIAVFGPLLFWPGMVGQFMRYLPATVIIALLASLLMALIFLPVLGSLKRHRPAASGEGASGTGKAYGSLLARLLRRPGITLTGMLLSIALIFVAYASFNHGVEFFPEVEPESAQVLVRARGDLSIHERDALLQQVEQRLLGLPEVKALYARSLVTASSELPPDVVGTLQFQFVDWHERRRAATILDEMRDLTADVPGIILEFRRQEDGPAAGKPIELQVSGADQDSIDVAVDRLIAEMDSMGGFVDIEDDRSLPGIEWRVKVDRAAAARFGADVLMVGNAVQMVTNGLLLAQYRPEYARDEVDIRVRFPQSWRSIEEMTRLTVQTPRGQVPISNFVTVYPAPKTSVINRIDGNRAITIKSDLAEGMQVGERLNALLNSGVDLPEGVIVDTAGEGADQQEAANFLGTAFVVAIFLMLLILLVQFNSWYQALLVMSAIVFSTAGVLMGLLLNSQPFGIVMVGMGIIGLAGIVVNNNIVLIDTYNQIRAEGVSALDAAHQTGCLRLRPVLLTSITTVLGLMPMVLAVNVNLLEPSLGFGAPSTQWWTQLSSAIAGGLTFATILTLFITPCLLVLGDNIRERFVARRASPQEA
;
A
#
# COMPACT_ATOMS: atom_id res chain seq x y z
N MET A 1 18.71 16.63 36.14
CA MET A 1 19.07 15.23 35.84
C MET A 1 19.89 14.55 36.93
N SER A 2 21.04 15.11 37.36
CA SER A 2 21.89 14.49 38.41
C SER A 2 21.13 14.06 39.68
N GLN A 3 20.22 14.90 40.20
CA GLN A 3 19.39 14.55 41.36
C GLN A 3 18.47 13.34 41.12
N ILE A 4 17.94 13.18 39.91
CA ILE A 4 17.06 12.06 39.53
C ILE A 4 17.86 10.76 39.49
N ILE A 5 19.06 10.78 38.91
CA ILE A 5 19.95 9.62 38.82
C ILE A 5 20.36 9.16 40.23
N HIS A 6 20.77 10.08 41.09
CA HIS A 6 21.13 9.76 42.46
C HIS A 6 19.94 9.26 43.29
N ALA A 7 18.74 9.82 43.08
CA ALA A 7 17.51 9.33 43.71
C ALA A 7 17.15 7.90 43.24
N ALA A 8 17.33 7.60 41.95
CA ALA A 8 17.12 6.27 41.38
C ALA A 8 18.09 5.23 41.99
N ILE A 9 19.37 5.59 42.13
CA ILE A 9 20.38 4.74 42.82
C ILE A 9 20.01 4.54 44.30
N GLY A 10 19.57 5.59 44.99
CA GLY A 10 19.13 5.52 46.39
C GLY A 10 17.88 4.65 46.61
N ARG A 11 17.01 4.51 45.60
CA ARG A 11 15.80 3.66 45.61
C ARG A 11 15.91 2.47 44.67
N SER A 12 17.07 1.82 44.63
CA SER A 12 17.39 0.71 43.72
C SER A 12 16.33 -0.40 43.66
N ARG A 13 15.74 -0.79 44.80
CA ARG A 13 14.66 -1.82 44.84
C ARG A 13 13.43 -1.42 44.04
N ALA A 14 13.00 -0.16 44.11
CA ALA A 14 11.84 0.33 43.37
C ALA A 14 12.13 0.38 41.87
N VAL A 15 13.33 0.83 41.49
CA VAL A 15 13.74 0.90 40.07
C VAL A 15 13.88 -0.49 39.46
N ILE A 16 14.43 -1.47 40.18
CA ILE A 16 14.48 -2.87 39.70
C ILE A 16 13.08 -3.45 39.56
N THR A 17 12.17 -3.16 40.50
CA THR A 17 10.77 -3.62 40.42
C THR A 17 10.08 -3.03 39.18
N LEU A 18 10.30 -1.74 38.92
CA LEU A 18 9.81 -1.08 37.71
C LEU A 18 10.41 -1.71 36.44
N LEU A 19 11.71 -2.02 36.45
CA LEU A 19 12.36 -2.70 35.33
C LEU A 19 11.71 -4.06 35.04
N VAL A 20 11.51 -4.88 36.07
CA VAL A 20 10.84 -6.18 35.93
C VAL A 20 9.41 -6.00 35.42
N PHE A 21 8.67 -5.02 35.94
CA PHE A 21 7.32 -4.71 35.45
C PHE A 21 7.31 -4.32 33.96
N LEU A 22 8.26 -3.50 33.52
CA LEU A 22 8.38 -3.12 32.11
C LEU A 22 8.75 -4.31 31.21
N PHE A 23 9.61 -5.22 31.69
CA PHE A 23 9.94 -6.45 30.96
C PHE A 23 8.72 -7.36 30.82
N VAL A 24 7.98 -7.60 31.92
CA VAL A 24 6.77 -8.43 31.89
C VAL A 24 5.69 -7.78 31.02
N GLY A 25 5.46 -6.47 31.18
CA GLY A 25 4.49 -5.72 30.38
C GLY A 25 4.84 -5.74 28.90
N GLY A 26 6.10 -5.54 28.54
CA GLY A 26 6.55 -5.63 27.15
C GLY A 26 6.45 -7.03 26.57
N LEU A 27 6.70 -8.08 27.36
CA LEU A 27 6.55 -9.47 26.90
C LEU A 27 5.07 -9.83 26.66
N VAL A 28 4.18 -9.35 27.53
CA VAL A 28 2.73 -9.48 27.33
C VAL A 28 2.29 -8.71 26.09
N ALA A 29 2.77 -7.48 25.90
CA ALA A 29 2.48 -6.67 24.72
C ALA A 29 3.00 -7.32 23.42
N TYR A 30 4.19 -7.90 23.42
CA TYR A 30 4.76 -8.62 22.27
C TYR A 30 3.88 -9.82 21.85
N ASN A 31 3.29 -10.53 22.81
CA ASN A 31 2.38 -11.63 22.50
C ASN A 31 1.02 -11.11 22.01
N ALA A 32 0.51 -10.03 22.60
CA ALA A 32 -0.83 -9.49 22.34
C ALA A 32 -0.93 -8.60 21.09
N ILE A 33 0.16 -7.96 20.65
CA ILE A 33 0.14 -7.06 19.49
C ILE A 33 -0.28 -7.82 18.22
N PRO A 34 -1.23 -7.31 17.41
CA PRO A 34 -1.61 -7.91 16.13
C PRO A 34 -0.41 -7.95 15.16
N LYS A 35 -0.33 -8.99 14.32
CA LYS A 35 0.74 -9.19 13.33
C LYS A 35 0.15 -8.97 11.94
N GLU A 36 0.80 -8.13 11.13
CA GLU A 36 0.37 -7.76 9.78
C GLU A 36 1.56 -7.61 8.83
N ALA A 37 1.35 -7.75 7.51
CA ALA A 37 2.39 -7.45 6.51
C ALA A 37 2.62 -5.94 6.45
N ASN A 38 1.53 -5.23 6.14
CA ASN A 38 1.49 -3.79 5.90
C ASN A 38 0.90 -3.06 7.11
N PRO A 39 1.23 -1.78 7.31
CA PRO A 39 0.55 -0.96 8.30
C PRO A 39 -0.91 -0.74 7.93
N ASP A 40 -1.80 -0.79 8.93
CA ASP A 40 -3.21 -0.44 8.78
C ASP A 40 -3.34 1.08 8.56
N VAL A 41 -3.62 1.47 7.31
CA VAL A 41 -3.77 2.87 6.89
C VAL A 41 -5.06 2.96 6.07
N ALA A 42 -6.00 3.77 6.54
CA ALA A 42 -7.16 4.15 5.76
C ALA A 42 -6.70 5.00 4.56
N ILE A 43 -6.95 4.51 3.36
CA ILE A 43 -6.67 5.27 2.15
C ILE A 43 -7.68 6.42 2.12
N PRO A 44 -7.28 7.68 1.88
CA PRO A 44 -8.15 8.85 1.88
C PRO A 44 -9.00 8.89 0.60
N MET A 45 -9.57 7.76 0.20
CA MET A 45 -10.40 7.63 -0.99
C MET A 45 -11.81 7.17 -0.59
N MET A 46 -12.80 7.94 -1.01
CA MET A 46 -14.21 7.61 -0.86
C MET A 46 -14.79 7.31 -2.24
N TYR A 47 -15.41 6.15 -2.38
CA TYR A 47 -16.02 5.67 -3.61
C TYR A 47 -17.54 5.80 -3.54
N VAL A 48 -18.11 6.58 -4.45
CA VAL A 48 -19.55 6.70 -4.64
C VAL A 48 -19.95 5.90 -5.87
N SER A 49 -20.80 4.89 -5.68
CA SER A 49 -21.29 4.02 -6.74
C SER A 49 -22.74 4.35 -7.09
N MET A 50 -23.06 4.39 -8.38
CA MET A 50 -24.41 4.64 -8.91
C MET A 50 -24.67 3.65 -10.05
N THR A 51 -25.78 2.92 -9.95
CA THR A 51 -26.14 1.89 -10.94
C THR A 51 -27.49 2.21 -11.56
N LEU A 52 -27.57 2.08 -12.89
CA LEU A 52 -28.83 2.16 -13.63
C LEU A 52 -28.75 1.22 -14.84
N ASP A 53 -29.44 0.08 -14.75
CA ASP A 53 -29.43 -0.93 -15.80
C ASP A 53 -29.77 -0.36 -17.19
N GLY A 54 -28.86 -0.58 -18.14
CA GLY A 54 -29.06 -0.22 -19.56
C GLY A 54 -28.88 1.26 -19.92
N ILE A 55 -28.39 2.11 -19.01
CA ILE A 55 -27.99 3.49 -19.35
C ILE A 55 -26.75 3.51 -20.25
N SER A 56 -26.71 4.42 -21.24
CA SER A 56 -25.50 4.63 -22.06
C SER A 56 -24.45 5.44 -21.30
N PRO A 57 -23.14 5.32 -21.61
CA PRO A 57 -22.09 6.09 -20.94
C PRO A 57 -22.29 7.62 -21.00
N GLU A 58 -22.79 8.16 -22.11
CA GLU A 58 -23.07 9.60 -22.23
C GLU A 58 -24.25 10.04 -21.36
N ASP A 59 -25.28 9.21 -21.28
CA ASP A 59 -26.43 9.48 -20.41
C ASP A 59 -26.04 9.28 -18.94
N ALA A 60 -25.20 8.31 -18.61
CA ALA A 60 -24.63 8.12 -17.27
C ALA A 60 -23.77 9.31 -16.85
N GLU A 61 -22.93 9.83 -17.75
CA GLU A 61 -22.20 11.08 -17.52
C GLU A 61 -23.17 12.22 -17.20
N ARG A 62 -24.21 12.38 -18.02
CA ARG A 62 -25.11 13.54 -17.94
C ARG A 62 -26.08 13.48 -16.76
N LEU A 63 -26.64 12.31 -16.46
CA LEU A 63 -27.75 12.10 -15.53
C LEU A 63 -27.32 11.59 -14.17
N LEU A 64 -26.17 10.90 -14.07
CA LEU A 64 -25.66 10.36 -12.81
C LEU A 64 -24.42 11.12 -12.34
N VAL A 65 -23.36 11.13 -13.16
CA VAL A 65 -22.06 11.70 -12.77
C VAL A 65 -22.13 13.22 -12.56
N ARG A 66 -22.62 13.99 -13.52
CA ARG A 66 -22.62 15.47 -13.42
C ARG A 66 -23.42 16.01 -12.22
N PRO A 67 -24.64 15.52 -11.92
CA PRO A 67 -25.35 15.92 -10.71
C PRO A 67 -24.58 15.57 -9.43
N MET A 68 -23.93 14.40 -9.41
CA MET A 68 -23.15 13.93 -8.26
C MET A 68 -21.87 14.76 -8.06
N GLU A 69 -21.07 14.95 -9.11
CA GLU A 69 -19.88 15.82 -9.11
C GLU A 69 -20.22 17.23 -8.63
N HIS A 70 -21.38 17.78 -9.04
CA HIS A 70 -21.79 19.12 -8.65
C HIS A 70 -22.00 19.27 -7.14
N GLU A 71 -22.63 18.28 -6.50
CA GLU A 71 -22.83 18.28 -5.04
C GLU A 71 -21.51 18.00 -4.30
N LEU A 72 -20.76 16.99 -4.75
CA LEU A 72 -19.51 16.56 -4.10
C LEU A 72 -18.40 17.60 -4.18
N ARG A 73 -18.34 18.41 -5.25
CA ARG A 73 -17.33 19.48 -5.40
C ARG A 73 -17.38 20.54 -4.28
N SER A 74 -18.50 20.64 -3.56
CA SER A 74 -18.64 21.57 -2.43
C SER A 74 -18.00 21.08 -1.13
N LEU A 75 -17.48 19.85 -1.09
CA LEU A 75 -16.78 19.30 0.07
C LEU A 75 -15.40 19.94 0.23
N GLU A 76 -15.01 20.18 1.48
CA GLU A 76 -13.69 20.69 1.82
C GLU A 76 -12.66 19.55 1.87
N GLY A 77 -11.43 19.82 1.42
CA GLY A 77 -10.31 18.87 1.52
C GLY A 77 -10.27 17.78 0.46
N ILE A 78 -11.01 17.91 -0.65
CA ILE A 78 -10.83 17.07 -1.84
C ILE A 78 -9.54 17.51 -2.55
N LYS A 79 -8.59 16.59 -2.67
CA LYS A 79 -7.37 16.74 -3.47
C LYS A 79 -7.64 16.47 -4.95
N LYS A 80 -8.37 15.41 -5.27
CA LYS A 80 -8.70 15.00 -6.65
C LYS A 80 -10.07 14.34 -6.71
N MET A 81 -10.86 14.66 -7.72
CA MET A 81 -12.13 13.99 -8.01
C MET A 81 -12.06 13.31 -9.37
N THR A 82 -12.16 11.98 -9.38
CA THR A 82 -12.16 11.18 -10.62
C THR A 82 -13.52 10.53 -10.78
N ALA A 83 -14.14 10.64 -11.95
CA ALA A 83 -15.42 10.01 -12.22
C ALA A 83 -15.36 9.16 -13.48
N VAL A 84 -16.12 8.06 -13.45
CA VAL A 84 -16.21 7.09 -14.53
C VAL A 84 -17.68 6.92 -14.87
N ALA A 85 -18.03 7.06 -16.14
CA ALA A 85 -19.34 6.72 -16.66
C ALA A 85 -19.19 5.59 -17.68
N SER A 86 -19.90 4.49 -17.45
CA SER A 86 -19.89 3.32 -18.31
C SER A 86 -21.32 2.80 -18.53
N GLU A 87 -21.45 1.74 -19.32
CA GLU A 87 -22.75 1.11 -19.58
C GLU A 87 -23.29 0.50 -18.28
N GLY A 88 -24.51 0.87 -17.88
CA GLY A 88 -25.16 0.37 -16.67
C GLY A 88 -24.64 0.95 -15.34
N HIS A 89 -23.52 1.68 -15.35
CA HIS A 89 -22.79 2.05 -14.13
C HIS A 89 -22.16 3.44 -14.20
N ALA A 90 -22.11 4.12 -13.07
CA ALA A 90 -21.39 5.37 -12.89
C ALA A 90 -20.75 5.40 -11.50
N SER A 91 -19.57 6.01 -11.39
CA SER A 91 -18.92 6.18 -10.09
C SER A 91 -18.16 7.48 -9.99
N VAL A 92 -18.06 7.99 -8.76
CA VAL A 92 -17.23 9.14 -8.40
C VAL A 92 -16.29 8.74 -7.27
N MET A 93 -14.99 8.83 -7.53
CA MET A 93 -13.92 8.64 -6.57
C MET A 93 -13.44 10.00 -6.07
N LEU A 94 -13.42 10.17 -4.76
CA LEU A 94 -12.92 11.37 -4.08
C LEU A 94 -11.63 11.03 -3.35
N GLU A 95 -10.51 11.59 -3.78
CA GLU A 95 -9.24 11.58 -3.05
C GLU A 95 -9.19 12.82 -2.14
N PHE A 96 -9.05 12.61 -0.84
CA PHE A 96 -8.92 13.65 0.17
C PHE A 96 -7.47 13.95 0.50
N ASP A 97 -7.21 15.17 0.98
CA ASP A 97 -5.91 15.53 1.55
C ASP A 97 -5.55 14.61 2.73
N ALA A 98 -4.28 14.23 2.82
CA ALA A 98 -3.79 13.36 3.88
C ALA A 98 -3.98 13.99 5.27
N GLY A 99 -4.47 13.20 6.23
CA GLY A 99 -4.72 13.66 7.60
C GLY A 99 -6.12 14.24 7.84
N PHE A 100 -7.00 14.16 6.84
CA PHE A 100 -8.44 14.37 7.00
C PHE A 100 -9.06 13.37 8.00
N ASN A 101 -10.21 13.72 8.56
CA ASN A 101 -10.97 12.82 9.42
C ASN A 101 -11.90 11.96 8.54
N ALA A 102 -11.57 10.67 8.38
CA ALA A 102 -12.31 9.75 7.54
C ALA A 102 -13.79 9.63 7.94
N ASP A 103 -14.09 9.51 9.24
CA ASP A 103 -15.47 9.43 9.74
C ASP A 103 -16.29 10.67 9.40
N LYS A 104 -15.70 11.86 9.57
CA LYS A 104 -16.34 13.12 9.23
C LYS A 104 -16.54 13.24 7.73
N ALA A 105 -15.51 12.94 6.93
CA ALA A 105 -15.62 13.00 5.48
C ALA A 105 -16.62 12.00 4.92
N LEU A 106 -16.69 10.78 5.46
CA LEU A 106 -17.72 9.80 5.10
C LEU A 106 -19.12 10.35 5.40
N THR A 107 -19.29 11.01 6.55
CA THR A 107 -20.56 11.66 6.91
C THR A 107 -20.89 12.80 5.94
N ASP A 108 -19.93 13.70 5.69
CA ASP A 108 -20.10 14.84 4.80
C ASP A 108 -20.39 14.38 3.35
N VAL A 109 -19.71 13.35 2.87
CA VAL A 109 -19.95 12.72 1.55
C VAL A 109 -21.36 12.13 1.50
N ARG A 110 -21.77 11.34 2.51
CA ARG A 110 -23.13 10.77 2.56
C ARG A 110 -24.20 11.86 2.52
N GLU A 111 -24.03 12.95 3.28
CA GLU A 111 -24.97 14.07 3.25
C GLU A 111 -25.08 14.71 1.84
N LYS A 112 -23.96 14.82 1.11
CA LYS A 112 -23.96 15.35 -0.27
C LYS A 112 -24.54 14.37 -1.28
N VAL A 113 -24.28 13.08 -1.11
CA VAL A 113 -24.88 12.02 -1.93
C VAL A 113 -26.39 11.97 -1.73
N ASP A 114 -26.87 12.09 -0.49
CA ASP A 114 -28.30 12.18 -0.18
C ASP A 114 -28.96 13.43 -0.79
N ALA A 115 -28.25 14.56 -0.83
CA ALA A 115 -28.73 15.75 -1.53
C ALA A 115 -28.80 15.54 -3.06
N ALA A 116 -27.79 14.88 -3.63
CA ALA A 116 -27.72 14.54 -5.05
C ALA A 116 -28.81 13.54 -5.46
N ARG A 117 -29.20 12.63 -4.56
CA ARG A 117 -30.22 11.58 -4.79
C ARG A 117 -31.50 12.13 -5.42
N SER A 118 -31.99 13.28 -4.95
CA SER A 118 -33.21 13.92 -5.46
C SER A 118 -33.13 14.39 -6.93
N LYS A 119 -31.91 14.44 -7.49
CA LYS A 119 -31.62 14.88 -8.86
C LYS A 119 -31.32 13.71 -9.80
N LEU A 120 -31.16 12.49 -9.26
CA LEU A 120 -30.96 11.27 -10.04
C LEU A 120 -32.31 10.80 -10.63
N PRO A 121 -32.29 10.04 -11.75
CA PRO A 121 -33.47 9.36 -12.27
C PRO A 121 -34.13 8.47 -11.20
N SER A 122 -35.46 8.36 -11.22
CA SER A 122 -36.22 7.54 -10.25
C SER A 122 -35.97 6.04 -10.38
N GLU A 123 -35.53 5.62 -11.56
CA GLU A 123 -35.22 4.24 -11.92
C GLU A 123 -33.81 3.82 -11.47
N ALA A 124 -32.96 4.76 -11.06
CA ALA A 124 -31.60 4.46 -10.62
C ALA A 124 -31.62 3.89 -9.19
N ASP A 125 -30.71 2.96 -8.93
CA ASP A 125 -30.54 2.38 -7.61
C ASP A 125 -30.06 3.44 -6.60
N GLU A 126 -30.26 3.16 -5.32
CA GLU A 126 -29.75 4.05 -4.27
C GLU A 126 -28.22 4.13 -4.35
N PRO A 127 -27.64 5.35 -4.46
CA PRO A 127 -26.20 5.50 -4.51
C PRO A 127 -25.57 5.03 -3.20
N THR A 128 -24.48 4.28 -3.29
CA THR A 128 -23.74 3.78 -2.12
C THR A 128 -22.43 4.54 -1.95
N VAL A 129 -22.02 4.73 -0.69
CA VAL A 129 -20.77 5.41 -0.33
C VAL A 129 -19.90 4.45 0.46
N ASN A 130 -18.80 4.04 -0.15
CA ASN A 130 -17.85 3.08 0.39
C ASN A 130 -16.49 3.76 0.62
N GLU A 131 -15.89 3.50 1.77
CA GLU A 131 -14.51 3.89 2.06
C GLU A 131 -13.56 2.83 1.48
N ILE A 132 -12.47 3.25 0.85
CA ILE A 132 -11.42 2.32 0.42
C ILE A 132 -10.42 2.14 1.55
N ASN A 133 -10.27 0.91 2.02
CA ASN A 133 -9.30 0.55 3.04
C ASN A 133 -8.51 -0.69 2.59
N VAL A 134 -7.20 -0.69 2.80
CA VAL A 134 -6.32 -1.84 2.50
C VAL A 134 -6.79 -3.11 3.20
N ALA A 135 -7.44 -2.99 4.37
CA ALA A 135 -8.04 -4.11 5.09
C ALA A 135 -9.19 -4.81 4.34
N LEU A 136 -9.80 -4.16 3.34
CA LEU A 136 -10.86 -4.74 2.50
C LEU A 136 -10.33 -5.65 1.39
N PHE A 137 -9.01 -5.70 1.19
CA PHE A 137 -8.43 -6.64 0.24
C PHE A 137 -8.49 -8.08 0.78
N PRO A 138 -8.80 -9.05 -0.09
CA PRO A 138 -8.90 -10.44 0.33
C PRO A 138 -7.53 -10.94 0.81
N VAL A 139 -7.53 -11.62 1.95
CA VAL A 139 -6.32 -12.17 2.59
C VAL A 139 -6.11 -13.66 2.31
N LEU A 140 -7.15 -14.32 1.80
CA LEU A 140 -7.15 -15.72 1.42
C LEU A 140 -8.18 -15.94 0.31
N SER A 141 -7.78 -16.63 -0.76
CA SER A 141 -8.69 -17.08 -1.81
C SER A 141 -8.80 -18.61 -1.77
N VAL A 142 -9.97 -19.13 -1.43
CA VAL A 142 -10.26 -20.56 -1.37
C VAL A 142 -10.93 -20.99 -2.66
N GLY A 143 -10.18 -21.65 -3.53
CA GLY A 143 -10.65 -22.18 -4.79
C GLY A 143 -11.23 -23.58 -4.66
N LEU A 144 -12.49 -23.76 -5.06
CA LEU A 144 -13.16 -25.04 -5.18
C LEU A 144 -13.18 -25.45 -6.66
N ALA A 145 -12.40 -26.45 -7.04
CA ALA A 145 -12.27 -26.90 -8.43
C ALA A 145 -12.62 -28.40 -8.54
N GLY A 146 -13.24 -28.80 -9.65
CA GLY A 146 -13.47 -30.22 -9.93
C GLY A 146 -14.56 -30.49 -10.97
N PRO A 147 -14.72 -31.76 -11.40
CA PRO A 147 -15.69 -32.17 -12.42
C PRO A 147 -17.11 -32.33 -11.84
N VAL A 148 -17.57 -31.33 -11.08
CA VAL A 148 -18.90 -31.28 -10.44
C VAL A 148 -19.80 -30.29 -11.17
N SER A 149 -21.12 -30.46 -11.03
CA SER A 149 -22.06 -29.52 -11.65
C SER A 149 -21.94 -28.13 -11.03
N GLN A 150 -22.15 -27.08 -11.84
CA GLN A 150 -22.02 -25.69 -11.39
C GLN A 150 -22.97 -25.37 -10.23
N SER A 151 -24.21 -25.87 -10.25
CA SER A 151 -25.18 -25.66 -9.17
C SER A 151 -24.72 -26.28 -7.85
N GLN A 152 -24.07 -27.45 -7.89
CA GLN A 152 -23.47 -28.05 -6.70
C GLN A 152 -22.28 -27.24 -6.18
N LEU A 153 -21.43 -26.72 -7.08
CA LEU A 153 -20.32 -25.84 -6.69
C LEU A 153 -20.82 -24.55 -6.02
N VAL A 154 -21.83 -23.89 -6.60
CA VAL A 154 -22.46 -22.69 -6.01
C VAL A 154 -23.03 -23.00 -4.63
N TYR A 155 -23.77 -24.11 -4.49
CA TYR A 155 -24.37 -24.50 -3.21
C TYR A 155 -23.31 -24.71 -2.12
N ILE A 156 -22.25 -25.47 -2.44
CA ILE A 156 -21.15 -25.72 -1.50
C ILE A 156 -20.40 -24.43 -1.18
N ALA A 157 -20.16 -23.57 -2.17
CA ALA A 157 -19.50 -22.28 -1.98
C ALA A 157 -20.31 -21.36 -1.06
N ARG A 158 -21.63 -21.21 -1.26
CA ARG A 158 -22.50 -20.41 -0.39
C ARG A 158 -22.57 -20.95 1.03
N GLN A 159 -22.62 -22.27 1.20
CA GLN A 159 -22.58 -22.87 2.54
C GLN A 159 -21.24 -22.61 3.24
N LEU A 160 -20.13 -22.70 2.52
CA LEU A 160 -18.81 -22.35 3.06
C LEU A 160 -18.68 -20.86 3.37
N GLN A 161 -19.22 -19.99 2.52
CA GLN A 161 -19.30 -18.55 2.74
C GLN A 161 -19.94 -18.25 4.09
N GLU A 162 -21.13 -18.77 4.37
CA GLU A 162 -21.82 -18.57 5.66
C GLU A 162 -21.00 -19.07 6.85
N ASN A 163 -20.38 -20.24 6.72
CA ASN A 163 -19.57 -20.83 7.80
C ASN A 163 -18.30 -20.02 8.07
N ILE A 164 -17.69 -19.44 7.04
CA ILE A 164 -16.49 -18.60 7.16
C ILE A 164 -16.87 -17.20 7.67
N GLU A 165 -17.97 -16.60 7.21
CA GLU A 165 -18.51 -15.32 7.70
C GLU A 165 -18.92 -15.38 9.18
N ALA A 166 -19.22 -16.55 9.71
CA ALA A 166 -19.49 -16.75 11.14
C ALA A 166 -18.25 -16.54 12.03
N ILE A 167 -17.04 -16.51 11.46
CA ILE A 167 -15.79 -16.23 12.19
C ILE A 167 -15.75 -14.73 12.56
N PRO A 168 -15.61 -14.35 13.85
CA PRO A 168 -15.67 -12.95 14.29
C PRO A 168 -14.66 -12.01 13.60
N GLU A 169 -13.49 -12.55 13.24
CA GLU A 169 -12.41 -11.81 12.57
C GLU A 169 -12.65 -11.58 11.07
N VAL A 170 -13.59 -12.31 10.46
CA VAL A 170 -13.95 -12.15 9.05
C VAL A 170 -14.95 -11.00 8.91
N LEU A 171 -14.77 -10.18 7.87
CA LEU A 171 -15.68 -9.09 7.53
C LEU A 171 -16.77 -9.60 6.56
N GLU A 172 -16.33 -10.23 5.47
CA GLU A 172 -17.15 -10.65 4.35
C GLU A 172 -16.40 -11.72 3.55
N VAL A 173 -17.14 -12.59 2.87
CA VAL A 173 -16.58 -13.54 1.90
C VAL A 173 -17.29 -13.34 0.57
N GLU A 174 -16.56 -12.96 -0.47
CA GLU A 174 -17.11 -12.81 -1.83
C GLU A 174 -16.85 -14.08 -2.65
N ILE A 175 -17.82 -14.51 -3.46
CA ILE A 175 -17.67 -15.71 -4.30
C ILE A 175 -17.41 -15.29 -5.75
N GLY A 176 -16.16 -15.45 -6.19
CA GLY A 176 -15.76 -15.36 -7.58
C GLY A 176 -16.37 -16.49 -8.41
N GLY A 177 -17.15 -16.12 -9.44
CA GLY A 177 -17.82 -17.05 -10.34
C GLY A 177 -19.27 -17.41 -9.97
N ASP A 178 -19.79 -16.85 -8.86
CA ASP A 178 -21.20 -17.03 -8.48
C ASP A 178 -22.14 -16.30 -9.46
N ARG A 179 -23.39 -16.77 -9.54
CA ARG A 179 -24.45 -16.18 -10.34
C ARG A 179 -25.69 -16.04 -9.46
N GLU A 180 -26.28 -14.85 -9.48
CA GLU A 180 -27.54 -14.60 -8.79
C GLU A 180 -28.65 -15.50 -9.32
N ASP A 181 -29.52 -15.96 -8.42
CA ASP A 181 -30.70 -16.72 -8.77
C ASP A 181 -31.66 -15.86 -9.60
N LEU A 182 -32.29 -16.48 -10.60
CA LEU A 182 -33.26 -15.83 -11.48
C LEU A 182 -34.42 -16.78 -11.73
N LEU A 183 -35.65 -16.28 -11.61
CA LEU A 183 -36.82 -16.96 -12.14
C LEU A 183 -37.12 -16.40 -13.54
N GLU A 184 -36.77 -17.16 -14.57
CA GLU A 184 -37.00 -16.76 -15.95
C GLU A 184 -38.35 -17.32 -16.44
N ILE A 185 -39.22 -16.41 -16.90
CA ILE A 185 -40.47 -16.72 -17.59
C ILE A 185 -40.21 -16.63 -19.09
N VAL A 186 -40.02 -17.78 -19.73
CA VAL A 186 -39.78 -17.87 -21.18
C VAL A 186 -41.12 -17.95 -21.89
N VAL A 187 -41.52 -16.85 -22.52
CA VAL A 187 -42.84 -16.72 -23.16
C VAL A 187 -42.78 -17.06 -24.63
N ASP A 188 -43.77 -17.78 -25.15
CA ASP A 188 -43.93 -18.01 -26.57
C ASP A 188 -44.42 -16.72 -27.28
N PRO A 189 -43.63 -16.12 -28.19
CA PRO A 189 -44.03 -14.91 -28.91
C PRO A 189 -45.34 -15.11 -29.70
N GLN A 190 -45.56 -16.30 -30.26
CA GLN A 190 -46.75 -16.60 -31.05
C GLN A 190 -48.00 -16.66 -30.16
N ALA A 191 -47.85 -17.18 -28.93
CA ALA A 191 -48.93 -17.21 -27.96
C ALA A 191 -49.34 -15.78 -27.56
N LEU A 192 -48.38 -14.90 -27.24
CA LEU A 192 -48.67 -13.49 -26.92
C LEU A 192 -49.39 -12.78 -28.06
N GLU A 193 -48.92 -12.96 -29.30
CA GLU A 193 -49.54 -12.36 -30.47
C GLU A 193 -50.97 -12.89 -30.69
N SER A 194 -51.16 -14.20 -30.58
CA SER A 194 -52.47 -14.85 -30.81
C SER A 194 -53.52 -14.47 -29.77
N TYR A 195 -53.13 -14.37 -28.50
CA TYR A 195 -54.00 -13.94 -27.41
C TYR A 195 -54.11 -12.41 -27.32
N GLY A 196 -53.34 -11.65 -28.10
CA GLY A 196 -53.34 -10.19 -28.12
C GLY A 196 -53.01 -9.60 -26.75
N LEU A 197 -51.99 -10.16 -26.09
CA LEU A 197 -51.53 -9.76 -24.77
C LEU A 197 -50.54 -8.58 -24.89
N ASP A 198 -50.68 -7.61 -23.97
CA ASP A 198 -49.75 -6.48 -23.86
C ASP A 198 -48.69 -6.76 -22.78
N TYR A 199 -47.44 -6.36 -23.05
CA TYR A 199 -46.32 -6.54 -22.13
C TYR A 199 -46.54 -5.80 -20.80
N MET A 200 -47.15 -4.61 -20.85
CA MET A 200 -47.48 -3.83 -19.64
C MET A 200 -48.63 -4.44 -18.83
N GLU A 201 -49.56 -5.13 -19.48
CA GLU A 201 -50.65 -5.83 -18.79
C GLU A 201 -50.09 -6.98 -17.95
N LEU A 202 -49.12 -7.74 -18.48
CA LEU A 202 -48.40 -8.77 -17.73
C LEU A 202 -47.68 -8.21 -16.49
N PHE A 203 -46.96 -7.10 -16.65
CA PHE A 203 -46.29 -6.41 -15.54
C PHE A 203 -47.27 -6.00 -14.45
N ASN A 204 -48.33 -5.27 -14.82
CA ASN A 204 -49.33 -4.79 -13.87
C ASN A 204 -50.04 -5.95 -13.17
N LEU A 205 -50.28 -7.05 -13.87
CA LEU A 205 -50.95 -8.20 -13.31
C LEU A 205 -50.09 -8.88 -12.23
N VAL A 206 -48.83 -9.15 -12.53
CA VAL A 206 -47.92 -9.78 -11.56
C VAL A 206 -47.63 -8.83 -10.40
N SER A 207 -47.38 -7.55 -10.66
CA SER A 207 -47.14 -6.55 -9.61
C SER A 207 -48.32 -6.33 -8.66
N ASN A 208 -49.57 -6.44 -9.15
CA ASN A 208 -50.75 -6.30 -8.31
C ASN A 208 -51.08 -7.56 -7.50
N ASN A 209 -50.69 -8.74 -8.00
CA ASN A 209 -50.91 -10.03 -7.34
C ASN A 209 -49.69 -10.51 -6.52
N ASN A 210 -48.64 -9.69 -6.42
CA ASN A 210 -47.48 -9.92 -5.57
C ASN A 210 -47.34 -8.79 -4.53
N ARG A 211 -48.34 -8.64 -3.66
CA ARG A 211 -48.38 -7.60 -2.63
C ARG A 211 -48.81 -8.17 -1.28
N LEU A 212 -48.03 -7.85 -0.25
CA LEU A 212 -48.39 -8.15 1.13
C LEU A 212 -49.57 -7.26 1.56
N VAL A 213 -50.72 -7.87 1.88
CA VAL A 213 -51.89 -7.16 2.42
C VAL A 213 -51.95 -7.32 3.94
N ALA A 214 -51.63 -6.26 4.68
CA ALA A 214 -51.72 -6.22 6.13
C ALA A 214 -53.17 -6.06 6.62
N ALA A 215 -53.94 -7.17 6.64
CA ALA A 215 -55.36 -7.18 7.00
C ALA A 215 -55.66 -6.94 8.51
N GLY A 216 -54.63 -6.83 9.35
CA GLY A 216 -54.75 -6.47 10.76
C GLY A 216 -55.23 -7.62 11.66
N SER A 217 -55.89 -7.28 12.77
CA SER A 217 -56.45 -8.24 13.71
C SER A 217 -57.92 -7.95 13.98
N LEU A 218 -58.76 -8.97 13.93
CA LEU A 218 -60.14 -8.90 14.37
C LEU A 218 -60.19 -9.08 15.89
N ASP A 219 -60.64 -8.04 16.60
CA ASP A 219 -60.89 -8.10 18.04
C ASP A 219 -62.38 -8.24 18.30
N THR A 220 -62.76 -9.37 18.90
CA THR A 220 -64.16 -9.71 19.20
C THR A 220 -64.55 -9.45 20.65
N GLY A 221 -63.63 -8.92 21.47
CA GLY A 221 -63.82 -8.73 22.91
C GLY A 221 -63.57 -9.99 23.76
N GLU A 222 -63.80 -11.19 23.21
CA GLU A 222 -63.42 -12.47 23.84
C GLU A 222 -62.07 -13.01 23.33
N GLY A 223 -61.55 -12.47 22.22
CA GLY A 223 -60.27 -12.83 21.65
C GLY A 223 -59.85 -11.93 20.49
N ARG A 224 -58.54 -11.75 20.34
CA ARG A 224 -57.90 -10.98 19.26
C ARG A 224 -57.20 -11.95 18.30
N MET A 225 -57.73 -12.09 17.09
CA MET A 225 -57.22 -13.00 16.07
C MET A 225 -56.55 -12.20 14.96
N SER A 226 -55.33 -12.56 14.58
CA SER A 226 -54.68 -11.96 13.40
C SER A 226 -55.31 -12.51 12.13
N VAL A 227 -55.68 -11.62 11.21
CA VAL A 227 -56.18 -11.99 9.88
C VAL A 227 -55.03 -11.77 8.91
N LYS A 228 -54.66 -12.82 8.17
CA LYS A 228 -53.64 -12.78 7.11
C LYS A 228 -54.32 -13.00 5.77
N VAL A 229 -53.95 -12.21 4.77
CA VAL A 229 -54.34 -12.43 3.37
C VAL A 229 -53.05 -12.76 2.62
N PRO A 230 -52.82 -14.03 2.25
CA PRO A 230 -51.67 -14.39 1.42
C PRO A 230 -51.89 -13.77 0.03
N GLY A 231 -50.88 -13.08 -0.46
CA GLY A 231 -50.92 -12.38 -1.75
C GLY A 231 -49.52 -12.11 -2.30
N VAL A 232 -48.52 -12.83 -1.79
CA VAL A 232 -47.14 -12.81 -2.25
C VAL A 232 -46.89 -14.15 -2.94
N ILE A 233 -46.09 -14.15 -4.00
CA ILE A 233 -45.70 -15.35 -4.72
C ILE A 233 -44.69 -16.12 -3.85
N GLU A 234 -45.01 -17.36 -3.48
CA GLU A 234 -44.12 -18.19 -2.67
C GLU A 234 -43.38 -19.22 -3.52
N ASP A 235 -44.04 -19.79 -4.52
CA ASP A 235 -43.49 -20.84 -5.39
C ASP A 235 -43.77 -20.63 -6.89
N ILE A 236 -43.25 -21.55 -7.69
CA ILE A 236 -43.38 -21.52 -9.16
C ILE A 236 -44.81 -21.85 -9.59
N ASP A 237 -45.54 -22.66 -8.81
CA ASP A 237 -46.90 -23.07 -9.12
C ASP A 237 -47.89 -21.90 -8.97
N ASP A 238 -47.66 -21.02 -7.99
CA ASP A 238 -48.37 -19.74 -7.84
C ASP A 238 -48.25 -18.90 -9.11
N MET A 239 -47.07 -18.89 -9.74
CA MET A 239 -46.85 -18.17 -10.99
C MET A 239 -47.49 -18.83 -12.19
N LEU A 240 -47.33 -20.15 -12.35
CA LEU A 240 -47.88 -20.89 -13.49
C LEU A 240 -49.41 -20.78 -13.58
N ASN A 241 -50.08 -20.84 -12.43
CA ASN A 241 -51.54 -20.80 -12.34
C ASN A 241 -52.11 -19.37 -12.33
N MET A 242 -51.25 -18.34 -12.36
CA MET A 242 -51.71 -16.96 -12.32
C MET A 242 -52.48 -16.61 -13.61
N PRO A 243 -53.74 -16.14 -13.49
CA PRO A 243 -54.54 -15.75 -14.65
C PRO A 243 -53.90 -14.57 -15.38
N VAL A 244 -53.70 -14.69 -16.68
CA VAL A 244 -53.13 -13.63 -17.54
C VAL A 244 -54.22 -12.88 -18.29
N LYS A 245 -55.23 -13.60 -18.79
CA LYS A 245 -56.37 -13.00 -19.51
C LYS A 245 -57.63 -13.83 -19.31
N VAL A 246 -58.77 -13.16 -19.27
CA VAL A 246 -60.08 -13.81 -19.14
C VAL A 246 -60.95 -13.37 -20.31
N ASP A 247 -61.52 -14.33 -21.04
CA ASP A 247 -62.50 -14.10 -22.11
C ASP A 247 -63.73 -15.00 -21.89
N GLY A 248 -64.83 -14.40 -21.43
CA GLY A 248 -66.02 -15.13 -21.01
C GLY A 248 -65.73 -16.06 -19.82
N ASP A 249 -65.95 -17.36 -20.01
CA ASP A 249 -65.68 -18.41 -19.01
C ASP A 249 -64.27 -19.02 -19.15
N SER A 250 -63.50 -18.62 -20.17
CA SER A 250 -62.15 -19.14 -20.42
C SER A 250 -61.09 -18.25 -19.76
N VAL A 251 -60.19 -18.87 -18.99
CA VAL A 251 -59.05 -18.20 -18.36
C VAL A 251 -57.77 -18.72 -19.00
N VAL A 252 -56.96 -17.80 -19.52
CA VAL A 252 -55.59 -18.07 -19.99
C VAL A 252 -54.65 -17.77 -18.83
N THR A 253 -53.80 -18.72 -18.48
CA THR A 253 -52.81 -18.63 -17.40
C THR A 253 -51.39 -18.49 -17.94
N PHE A 254 -50.40 -18.22 -17.08
CA PHE A 254 -49.00 -18.23 -17.50
C PHE A 254 -48.56 -19.59 -18.04
N ALA A 255 -49.07 -20.69 -17.50
CA ALA A 255 -48.80 -22.05 -18.01
C ALA A 255 -49.22 -22.25 -19.48
N ASP A 256 -50.19 -21.48 -19.98
CA ASP A 256 -50.69 -21.59 -21.35
C ASP A 256 -49.83 -20.82 -22.36
N ILE A 257 -49.01 -19.86 -21.90
CA ILE A 257 -48.26 -18.93 -22.76
C ILE A 257 -46.74 -18.96 -22.52
N ALA A 258 -46.30 -19.55 -21.40
CA ALA A 258 -44.92 -19.48 -20.96
C ALA A 258 -44.45 -20.76 -20.27
N THR A 259 -43.14 -20.95 -20.30
CA THR A 259 -42.42 -21.96 -19.50
C THR A 259 -41.60 -21.24 -18.44
N LEU A 260 -41.76 -21.65 -17.19
CA LEU A 260 -40.97 -21.14 -16.08
C LEU A 260 -39.71 -21.99 -15.90
N SER A 261 -38.56 -21.34 -15.85
CA SER A 261 -37.27 -21.97 -15.62
C SER A 261 -36.56 -21.28 -14.46
N PRO A 262 -36.50 -21.92 -13.27
CA PRO A 262 -35.55 -21.52 -12.25
C PRO A 262 -34.15 -21.67 -12.80
N GLY A 263 -33.34 -20.64 -12.65
CA GLY A 263 -31.99 -20.63 -13.16
C GLY A 263 -31.19 -19.54 -12.49
N PHE A 264 -30.20 -19.03 -13.22
CA PHE A 264 -29.33 -17.98 -12.76
C PHE A 264 -29.28 -16.88 -13.80
N LYS A 265 -28.98 -15.64 -13.37
CA LYS A 265 -28.68 -14.54 -14.28
C LYS A 265 -27.54 -14.92 -15.25
N ASP A 266 -27.50 -14.25 -16.41
CA ASP A 266 -26.46 -14.47 -17.42
C ASP A 266 -25.06 -14.26 -16.77
N PRO A 267 -24.06 -15.11 -17.07
CA PRO A 267 -22.78 -15.07 -16.36
C PRO A 267 -22.04 -13.75 -16.65
N LEU A 268 -21.63 -13.06 -15.58
CA LEU A 268 -20.77 -11.87 -15.66
C LEU A 268 -19.28 -12.21 -15.78
N GLY A 269 -18.93 -13.48 -15.66
CA GLY A 269 -17.56 -13.97 -15.70
C GLY A 269 -17.48 -15.47 -15.47
N PHE A 270 -16.31 -16.04 -15.74
CA PHE A 270 -15.96 -17.41 -15.37
C PHE A 270 -14.64 -17.40 -14.59
N ALA A 271 -14.53 -18.31 -13.63
CA ALA A 271 -13.32 -18.54 -12.86
C ALA A 271 -12.77 -19.94 -13.14
N ARG A 272 -11.44 -20.04 -13.30
CA ARG A 272 -10.71 -21.31 -13.45
C ARG A 272 -9.46 -21.32 -12.58
N ILE A 273 -9.15 -22.50 -12.07
CA ILE A 273 -7.87 -22.77 -11.39
C ILE A 273 -7.18 -23.88 -12.13
N ASN A 274 -5.96 -23.62 -12.60
CA ASN A 274 -5.14 -24.58 -13.35
C ASN A 274 -5.89 -25.25 -14.52
N GLY A 275 -6.71 -24.48 -15.27
CA GLY A 275 -7.48 -24.99 -16.39
C GLY A 275 -8.84 -25.63 -16.05
N GLN A 276 -9.18 -25.80 -14.76
CA GLN A 276 -10.46 -26.39 -14.35
C GLN A 276 -11.47 -25.32 -13.88
N PRO A 277 -12.77 -25.43 -14.21
CA PRO A 277 -13.81 -24.55 -13.67
C PRO A 277 -13.80 -24.55 -12.14
N ALA A 278 -13.85 -23.36 -11.54
CA ALA A 278 -13.77 -23.19 -10.11
C ALA A 278 -14.73 -22.11 -9.58
N MET A 279 -15.11 -22.24 -8.31
CA MET A 279 -15.67 -21.16 -7.50
C MET A 279 -14.61 -20.70 -6.50
N VAL A 280 -14.38 -19.40 -6.38
CA VAL A 280 -13.31 -18.88 -5.52
C VAL A 280 -13.92 -18.05 -4.40
N LEU A 281 -13.74 -18.46 -3.15
CA LEU A 281 -14.16 -17.69 -1.99
C LEU A 281 -13.03 -16.74 -1.57
N GLU A 282 -13.24 -15.45 -1.77
CA GLU A 282 -12.32 -14.37 -1.44
C GLU A 282 -12.64 -13.88 -0.02
N VAL A 283 -11.81 -14.23 0.96
CA VAL A 283 -12.03 -13.94 2.38
C VAL A 283 -11.42 -12.59 2.75
N LYS A 284 -12.27 -11.63 3.16
CA LYS A 284 -11.85 -10.31 3.63
C LYS A 284 -11.81 -10.28 5.16
N LYS A 285 -10.70 -9.82 5.73
CA LYS A 285 -10.55 -9.70 7.19
C LYS A 285 -11.11 -8.39 7.71
N ARG A 286 -11.48 -8.35 8.98
CA ARG A 286 -11.78 -7.10 9.68
C ARG A 286 -10.50 -6.30 9.94
N ALA A 287 -10.58 -4.97 9.90
CA ALA A 287 -9.47 -4.09 10.27
C ALA A 287 -8.96 -4.38 11.69
N GLY A 288 -7.63 -4.36 11.89
CA GLY A 288 -6.98 -4.72 13.16
C GLY A 288 -7.04 -6.21 13.58
N ALA A 289 -7.74 -7.08 12.84
CA ALA A 289 -7.75 -8.52 13.12
C ALA A 289 -6.43 -9.18 12.72
N ASN A 290 -6.05 -10.23 13.45
CA ASN A 290 -4.82 -10.99 13.18
C ASN A 290 -5.00 -11.90 11.96
N ILE A 291 -4.20 -11.64 10.91
CA ILE A 291 -4.31 -12.34 9.62
C ILE A 291 -4.04 -13.85 9.74
N ILE A 292 -3.01 -14.25 10.49
CA ILE A 292 -2.59 -15.65 10.65
C ILE A 292 -3.72 -16.44 11.33
N SER A 293 -4.25 -15.91 12.43
CA SER A 293 -5.35 -16.56 13.18
C SER A 293 -6.65 -16.63 12.40
N THR A 294 -6.92 -15.65 11.52
CA THR A 294 -8.14 -15.62 10.70
C THR A 294 -8.09 -16.70 9.63
N ILE A 295 -6.95 -16.82 8.94
CA ILE A 295 -6.72 -17.80 7.87
C ILE A 295 -6.70 -19.22 8.43
N GLU A 296 -6.09 -19.44 9.60
CA GLU A 296 -6.08 -20.75 10.26
C GLU A 296 -7.50 -21.23 10.61
N GLN A 297 -8.35 -20.32 11.12
CA GLN A 297 -9.76 -20.62 11.41
C GLN A 297 -10.54 -20.92 10.12
N ALA A 298 -10.38 -20.10 9.09
CA ALA A 298 -11.05 -20.32 7.80
C ALA A 298 -10.64 -21.67 7.16
N ARG A 299 -9.34 -22.00 7.17
CA ARG A 299 -8.82 -23.30 6.73
C ARG A 299 -9.45 -24.46 7.52
N THR A 300 -9.53 -24.32 8.84
CA THR A 300 -10.15 -25.34 9.70
C THR A 300 -11.60 -25.60 9.32
N VAL A 301 -12.38 -24.55 9.02
CA VAL A 301 -13.78 -24.68 8.57
C VAL A 301 -13.86 -25.41 7.22
N VAL A 302 -13.01 -25.05 6.26
CA VAL A 302 -12.96 -25.70 4.94
C VAL A 302 -12.52 -27.16 5.05
N ASP A 303 -11.52 -27.46 5.88
CA ASP A 303 -11.01 -28.81 6.10
C ASP A 303 -12.04 -29.71 6.79
N GLN A 304 -12.87 -29.17 7.69
CA GLN A 304 -14.01 -29.88 8.28
C GLN A 304 -15.11 -30.16 7.25
N ALA A 305 -15.38 -29.21 6.37
CA ALA A 305 -16.37 -29.38 5.30
C ALA A 305 -15.91 -30.38 4.22
N ARG A 306 -14.58 -30.57 4.09
CA ARG A 306 -13.97 -31.46 3.08
C ARG A 306 -14.44 -32.90 3.16
N GLU A 307 -14.85 -33.38 4.32
CA GLU A 307 -15.40 -34.73 4.50
C GLU A 307 -16.73 -34.95 3.74
N TYR A 308 -17.44 -33.88 3.42
CA TYR A 308 -18.76 -33.91 2.76
C TYR A 308 -18.69 -33.58 1.27
N PHE A 309 -17.49 -33.38 0.73
CA PHE A 309 -17.32 -32.98 -0.66
C PHE A 309 -17.52 -34.16 -1.63
N PRO A 310 -18.09 -33.91 -2.82
CA PRO A 310 -18.20 -34.92 -3.88
C PRO A 310 -16.83 -35.48 -4.30
N GLU A 311 -16.80 -36.73 -4.76
CA GLU A 311 -15.56 -37.34 -5.27
C GLU A 311 -14.97 -36.53 -6.44
N GLY A 312 -13.67 -36.23 -6.38
CA GLY A 312 -12.95 -35.49 -7.42
C GLY A 312 -12.95 -33.97 -7.27
N MET A 313 -13.56 -33.41 -6.22
CA MET A 313 -13.44 -31.99 -5.90
C MET A 313 -12.16 -31.72 -5.11
N GLU A 314 -11.37 -30.75 -5.58
CA GLU A 314 -10.13 -30.29 -4.97
C GLU A 314 -10.30 -28.87 -4.41
N VAL A 315 -9.59 -28.62 -3.30
CA VAL A 315 -9.51 -27.29 -2.69
C VAL A 315 -8.11 -26.76 -2.90
N HIS A 316 -8.01 -25.58 -3.50
CA HIS A 316 -6.76 -24.85 -3.67
C HIS A 316 -6.82 -23.58 -2.83
N TYR A 317 -5.77 -23.33 -2.05
CA TYR A 317 -5.60 -22.07 -1.35
C TYR A 317 -4.64 -21.20 -2.16
N ILE A 318 -5.14 -20.06 -2.63
CA ILE A 318 -4.42 -19.11 -3.48
C ILE A 318 -4.38 -17.78 -2.71
N MET A 319 -3.36 -16.95 -2.96
CA MET A 319 -3.18 -15.65 -2.28
C MET A 319 -3.23 -15.78 -0.75
N ASP A 320 -2.58 -16.81 -0.19
CA ASP A 320 -2.50 -16.97 1.26
C ASP A 320 -1.47 -16.01 1.85
N ALA A 321 -1.96 -14.86 2.30
CA ALA A 321 -1.13 -13.83 2.92
C ALA A 321 -0.55 -14.26 4.29
N SER A 322 -1.07 -15.32 4.95
CA SER A 322 -0.50 -15.77 6.23
C SER A 322 0.90 -16.34 6.06
N THR A 323 1.15 -17.11 4.98
CA THR A 323 2.45 -17.74 4.72
C THR A 323 3.52 -16.68 4.46
N GLU A 324 3.16 -15.68 3.66
CA GLU A 324 3.99 -14.53 3.34
C GLU A 324 4.32 -13.72 4.61
N VAL A 325 3.29 -13.37 5.40
CA VAL A 325 3.44 -12.63 6.66
C VAL A 325 4.30 -13.40 7.66
N GLU A 326 4.07 -14.69 7.85
CA GLU A 326 4.84 -15.50 8.79
C GLU A 326 6.31 -15.58 8.38
N THR A 327 6.59 -15.81 7.09
CA THR A 327 7.95 -15.85 6.55
C THR A 327 8.64 -14.49 6.72
N MET A 328 7.99 -13.40 6.31
CA MET A 328 8.56 -12.05 6.43
C MET A 328 8.80 -11.64 7.87
N LEU A 329 7.84 -11.88 8.78
CA LEU A 329 8.00 -11.53 10.19
C LEU A 329 9.07 -12.38 10.87
N SER A 330 9.15 -13.68 10.55
CA SER A 330 10.20 -14.59 11.04
C SER A 330 11.58 -14.13 10.55
N ASP A 331 11.72 -13.83 9.26
CA ASP A 331 12.94 -13.32 8.66
C ASP A 331 13.39 -12.01 9.31
N LEU A 332 12.49 -11.05 9.46
CA LEU A 332 12.79 -9.76 10.06
C LEU A 332 13.14 -9.90 11.54
N LEU A 333 12.42 -10.74 12.29
CA LEU A 333 12.74 -11.03 13.69
C LEU A 333 14.10 -11.71 13.83
N ASN A 334 14.41 -12.67 12.96
CA ASN A 334 15.73 -13.31 12.91
C ASN A 334 16.83 -12.31 12.59
N ASN A 335 16.57 -11.35 11.71
CA ASN A 335 17.49 -10.27 11.42
C ASN A 335 17.67 -9.31 12.60
N VAL A 336 16.59 -8.95 13.32
CA VAL A 336 16.67 -8.19 14.59
C VAL A 336 17.54 -8.96 15.59
N LEU A 337 17.27 -10.25 15.81
CA LEU A 337 18.03 -11.08 16.74
C LEU A 337 19.50 -11.19 16.32
N THR A 338 19.76 -11.36 15.03
CA THR A 338 21.12 -11.41 14.48
C THR A 338 21.86 -10.10 14.72
N ALA A 339 21.23 -8.96 14.46
CA ALA A 339 21.79 -7.64 14.77
C ALA A 339 22.12 -7.51 16.27
N VAL A 340 21.18 -7.88 17.15
CA VAL A 340 21.38 -7.83 18.61
C VAL A 340 22.52 -8.76 19.05
N VAL A 341 22.58 -9.99 18.53
CA VAL A 341 23.63 -10.96 18.86
C VAL A 341 24.99 -10.50 18.36
N LEU A 342 25.10 -9.98 17.13
CA LEU A 342 26.34 -9.42 16.60
C LEU A 342 26.84 -8.25 17.46
N VAL A 343 25.93 -7.36 17.86
CA VAL A 343 26.25 -6.25 18.76
C VAL A 343 26.71 -6.77 20.13
N LEU A 344 26.02 -7.76 20.71
CA LEU A 344 26.42 -8.38 21.98
C LEU A 344 27.81 -9.04 21.89
N ILE A 345 28.09 -9.80 20.81
CA ILE A 345 29.39 -10.44 20.58
C ILE A 345 30.49 -9.37 20.52
N LEU A 346 30.26 -8.28 19.81
CA LEU A 346 31.23 -7.19 19.71
C LEU A 346 31.47 -6.51 21.07
N ILE A 347 30.42 -6.28 21.86
CA ILE A 347 30.56 -5.70 23.21
C ILE A 347 31.30 -6.67 24.14
N VAL A 348 31.02 -7.97 24.08
CA VAL A 348 31.75 -9.00 24.85
C VAL A 348 33.23 -9.02 24.45
N ALA A 349 33.52 -8.99 23.15
CA ALA A 349 34.88 -9.01 22.62
C ALA A 349 35.69 -7.76 23.01
N THR A 350 35.03 -6.61 23.14
CA THR A 350 35.69 -5.33 23.41
C THR A 350 35.74 -4.99 24.89
N MET A 351 34.64 -5.09 25.64
CA MET A 351 34.50 -4.64 27.04
C MET A 351 34.58 -5.79 28.06
N GLY A 352 34.59 -7.05 27.59
CA GLY A 352 34.56 -8.24 28.43
C GLY A 352 33.14 -8.62 28.89
N LEU A 353 32.98 -9.90 29.23
CA LEU A 353 31.67 -10.54 29.45
C LEU A 353 30.77 -9.83 30.50
N ARG A 354 31.35 -9.24 31.55
CA ARG A 354 30.59 -8.68 32.67
C ARG A 354 29.99 -7.30 32.38
N SER A 355 30.77 -6.40 31.77
CA SER A 355 30.28 -5.09 31.32
C SER A 355 29.34 -5.29 30.13
N ALA A 356 29.65 -6.23 29.24
CA ALA A 356 28.78 -6.61 28.13
C ALA A 356 27.40 -7.14 28.54
N LEU A 357 27.29 -7.95 29.60
CA LEU A 357 25.98 -8.41 30.08
C LEU A 357 25.11 -7.28 30.65
N LEU A 358 25.72 -6.26 31.28
CA LEU A 358 24.98 -5.11 31.80
C LEU A 358 24.42 -4.24 30.67
N VAL A 359 25.28 -3.93 29.71
CA VAL A 359 24.91 -3.20 28.49
C VAL A 359 23.93 -4.05 27.65
N GLY A 360 24.12 -5.36 27.60
CA GLY A 360 23.25 -6.27 26.85
C GLY A 360 21.81 -6.30 27.34
N ILE A 361 21.57 -6.16 28.65
CA ILE A 361 20.21 -6.06 29.21
C ILE A 361 19.47 -4.79 28.73
N THR A 362 20.20 -3.73 28.35
CA THR A 362 19.54 -2.49 27.88
C THR A 362 18.88 -2.66 26.52
N ILE A 363 19.36 -3.59 25.68
CA ILE A 363 18.82 -3.81 24.33
C ILE A 363 17.42 -4.44 24.38
N PRO A 364 17.20 -5.63 24.97
CA PRO A 364 15.86 -6.19 25.11
C PRO A 364 14.95 -5.30 25.96
N GLY A 365 15.49 -4.65 26.99
CA GLY A 365 14.69 -3.77 27.85
C GLY A 365 14.11 -2.58 27.09
N ALA A 366 14.89 -1.94 26.22
CA ALA A 366 14.37 -0.82 25.42
C ALA A 366 13.38 -1.29 24.35
N PHE A 367 13.61 -2.43 23.70
CA PHE A 367 12.66 -3.00 22.75
C PHE A 367 11.34 -3.40 23.40
N LEU A 368 11.37 -4.07 24.55
CA LEU A 368 10.15 -4.44 25.28
C LEU A 368 9.35 -3.21 25.73
N VAL A 369 10.03 -2.16 26.18
CA VAL A 369 9.38 -0.87 26.50
C VAL A 369 8.81 -0.22 25.24
N ALA A 370 9.53 -0.26 24.12
CA ALA A 370 9.04 0.30 22.86
C ALA A 370 7.80 -0.45 22.36
N ILE A 371 7.82 -1.78 22.32
CA ILE A 371 6.70 -2.63 21.95
C ILE A 371 5.49 -2.39 22.87
N LEU A 372 5.72 -2.23 24.17
CA LEU A 372 4.65 -1.88 25.12
C LEU A 372 3.98 -0.55 24.75
N VAL A 373 4.76 0.49 24.42
CA VAL A 373 4.23 1.80 24.04
C VAL A 373 3.51 1.73 22.69
N LEU A 374 4.05 1.00 21.72
CA LEU A 374 3.42 0.81 20.41
C LEU A 374 2.06 0.13 20.54
N TYR A 375 1.98 -0.92 21.37
CA TYR A 375 0.73 -1.60 21.69
C TYR A 375 -0.30 -0.66 22.34
N LEU A 376 0.13 0.21 23.26
CA LEU A 376 -0.76 1.17 23.93
C LEU A 376 -1.31 2.26 22.99
N ILE A 377 -0.58 2.57 21.91
CA ILE A 377 -1.01 3.55 20.89
C ILE A 377 -1.86 2.89 19.80
N GLY A 378 -1.94 1.55 19.78
CA GLY A 378 -2.73 0.79 18.80
C GLY A 378 -1.99 0.47 17.51
N PHE A 379 -0.66 0.56 17.49
CA PHE A 379 0.12 0.14 16.33
C PHE A 379 0.18 -1.38 16.23
N THR A 380 0.13 -1.90 15.01
CA THR A 380 0.32 -3.32 14.71
C THR A 380 1.81 -3.65 14.54
N MET A 381 2.14 -4.94 14.69
CA MET A 381 3.48 -5.44 14.41
C MET A 381 3.60 -5.74 12.92
N ASN A 382 4.09 -4.75 12.18
CA ASN A 382 4.29 -4.82 10.73
C ASN A 382 5.77 -4.69 10.34
N ILE A 383 6.05 -4.87 9.05
CA ILE A 383 7.40 -4.86 8.46
C ILE A 383 8.14 -3.55 8.79
N ILE A 384 7.47 -2.40 8.66
CA ILE A 384 8.07 -1.08 8.91
C ILE A 384 8.47 -0.93 10.38
N VAL A 385 7.63 -1.38 11.31
CA VAL A 385 7.93 -1.33 12.75
C VAL A 385 9.09 -2.26 13.10
N LEU A 386 9.11 -3.50 12.59
CA LEU A 386 10.24 -4.43 12.81
C LEU A 386 11.55 -3.88 12.27
N PHE A 387 11.54 -3.36 11.04
CA PHE A 387 12.72 -2.73 10.45
C PHE A 387 13.20 -1.54 11.28
N SER A 388 12.28 -0.70 11.75
CA SER A 388 12.62 0.43 12.64
C SER A 388 13.36 -0.04 13.90
N LEU A 389 12.99 -1.20 14.46
CA LEU A 389 13.72 -1.80 15.59
C LEU A 389 15.12 -2.28 15.18
N ILE A 390 15.30 -2.84 13.97
CA ILE A 390 16.62 -3.18 13.41
C ILE A 390 17.49 -1.93 13.29
N LEU A 391 16.95 -0.87 12.68
CA LEU A 391 17.65 0.41 12.48
C LEU A 391 18.11 1.01 13.82
N VAL A 392 17.29 0.94 14.87
CA VAL A 392 17.66 1.44 16.19
C VAL A 392 18.60 0.50 16.94
N ALA A 393 18.63 -0.81 16.66
CA ALA A 393 19.42 -1.79 17.42
C ALA A 393 20.88 -1.36 17.65
N GLY A 394 21.54 -0.81 16.62
CA GLY A 394 22.91 -0.30 16.70
C GLY A 394 23.03 0.95 17.58
N MET A 395 22.15 1.93 17.38
CA MET A 395 22.15 3.20 18.12
C MET A 395 21.69 3.06 19.58
N LEU A 396 20.88 2.03 19.87
CA LEU A 396 20.24 1.82 21.17
C LEU A 396 21.28 1.70 22.29
N VAL A 397 22.45 1.17 21.95
CA VAL A 397 23.49 0.83 22.91
C VAL A 397 24.45 1.99 23.16
N ASP A 398 24.48 3.01 22.30
CA ASP A 398 25.48 4.09 22.34
C ASP A 398 25.55 4.78 23.71
N GLY A 399 24.39 5.20 24.24
CA GLY A 399 24.32 5.81 25.57
C GLY A 399 24.79 4.87 26.68
N ALA A 400 24.42 3.59 26.60
CA ALA A 400 24.80 2.57 27.57
C ALA A 400 26.31 2.28 27.55
N ILE A 401 26.91 2.17 26.36
CA ILE A 401 28.36 1.99 26.15
C ILE A 401 29.13 3.16 26.75
N VAL A 402 28.73 4.40 26.42
CA VAL A 402 29.44 5.61 26.88
C VAL A 402 29.37 5.77 28.40
N VAL A 403 28.21 5.49 29.02
CA VAL A 403 28.07 5.51 30.49
C VAL A 403 28.88 4.39 31.13
N SER A 404 28.83 3.17 30.59
CA SER A 404 29.56 2.02 31.13
C SER A 404 31.07 2.18 31.05
N GLU A 405 31.60 2.65 29.92
CA GLU A 405 33.05 2.88 29.75
C GLU A 405 33.55 3.96 30.71
N LEU A 406 32.79 5.06 30.89
CA LEU A 406 33.15 6.08 31.87
C LEU A 406 33.04 5.56 33.32
N ALA A 407 32.05 4.73 33.63
CA ALA A 407 31.91 4.13 34.95
C ALA A 407 33.08 3.19 35.26
N ASP A 408 33.49 2.35 34.31
CA ASP A 408 34.64 1.45 34.44
C ASP A 408 35.94 2.26 34.63
N ARG A 409 36.10 3.39 33.93
CA ARG A 409 37.22 4.32 34.16
C ARG A 409 37.19 4.94 35.56
N ASN A 410 36.07 5.50 35.99
CA ASN A 410 35.92 6.08 37.34
C ASN A 410 36.22 5.04 38.43
N ALA A 411 35.82 3.79 38.21
CA ALA A 411 36.12 2.68 39.11
C ALA A 411 37.61 2.33 39.12
N SER A 412 38.29 2.36 37.96
CA SER A 412 39.75 2.16 37.87
C SER A 412 40.55 3.26 38.57
N GLU A 413 40.00 4.48 38.62
CA GLU A 413 40.55 5.62 39.35
C GLU A 413 40.26 5.55 40.87
N GLY A 414 39.64 4.45 41.35
CA GLY A 414 39.45 4.16 42.77
C GLY A 414 38.11 4.56 43.37
N GLN A 415 37.14 5.02 42.57
CA GLN A 415 35.81 5.42 43.09
C GLN A 415 34.96 4.18 43.46
N PRO A 416 34.18 4.24 44.56
CA PRO A 416 33.28 3.15 44.94
C PRO A 416 32.14 2.97 43.91
N PRO A 417 31.60 1.75 43.71
CA PRO A 417 30.72 1.44 42.57
C PRO A 417 29.51 2.36 42.42
N ALA A 418 28.79 2.65 43.51
CA ALA A 418 27.63 3.54 43.46
C ALA A 418 27.99 4.98 43.05
N GLN A 419 29.17 5.48 43.47
CA GLN A 419 29.65 6.80 43.07
C GLN A 419 30.20 6.78 41.64
N ALA A 420 30.94 5.73 41.25
CA ALA A 420 31.50 5.60 39.92
C ALA A 420 30.41 5.65 38.83
N TRP A 421 29.34 4.84 38.99
CA TRP A 421 28.20 4.81 38.07
C TRP A 421 27.32 6.07 38.16
N GLY A 422 27.08 6.60 39.37
CA GLY A 422 26.31 7.84 39.56
C GLY A 422 26.98 9.06 38.94
N ASN A 423 28.30 9.21 39.11
CA ASN A 423 29.10 10.26 38.51
C ASN A 423 29.19 10.10 36.98
N ALA A 424 29.38 8.87 36.49
CA ALA A 424 29.45 8.59 35.06
C ALA A 424 28.14 8.96 34.36
N ALA A 425 27.01 8.48 34.87
CA ALA A 425 25.70 8.77 34.32
C ALA A 425 25.32 10.26 34.45
N SER A 426 25.64 10.90 35.58
CA SER A 426 25.36 12.33 35.77
C SER A 426 26.17 13.23 34.85
N ARG A 427 27.44 12.87 34.57
CA ARG A 427 28.29 13.59 33.63
C ARG A 427 27.84 13.40 32.19
N MET A 428 27.52 12.17 31.81
CA MET A 428 27.13 11.84 30.44
C MET A 428 25.66 12.16 30.14
N ALA A 429 24.86 12.52 31.14
CA ALA A 429 23.44 12.82 30.97
C ALA A 429 23.17 13.89 29.90
N TRP A 430 23.82 15.05 29.97
CA TRP A 430 23.58 16.13 29.00
C TRP A 430 24.02 15.77 27.58
N PRO A 431 25.26 15.28 27.37
CA PRO A 431 25.70 14.84 26.05
C PRO A 431 24.79 13.76 25.43
N ILE A 432 24.35 12.77 26.23
CA ILE A 432 23.47 11.70 25.75
C ILE A 432 22.05 12.23 25.46
N ILE A 433 21.47 13.06 26.33
CA ILE A 433 20.15 13.66 26.08
C ILE A 433 20.18 14.54 24.84
N ALA A 434 21.20 15.39 24.69
CA ALA A 434 21.35 16.27 23.53
C ALA A 434 21.50 15.44 22.24
N SER A 435 22.30 14.38 22.29
CA SER A 435 22.47 13.44 21.19
C SER A 435 21.17 12.72 20.80
N THR A 436 20.48 12.10 21.76
CA THR A 436 19.19 11.45 21.50
C THR A 436 18.15 12.45 21.01
N ALA A 437 18.12 13.67 21.56
CA ALA A 437 17.24 14.73 21.11
C ALA A 437 17.54 15.18 19.68
N THR A 438 18.81 15.22 19.25
CA THR A 438 19.15 15.50 17.84
C THR A 438 18.64 14.42 16.91
N THR A 439 18.75 13.14 17.28
CA THR A 439 18.20 12.04 16.48
C THR A 439 16.67 12.08 16.44
N ILE A 440 16.00 12.35 17.56
CA ILE A 440 14.55 12.53 17.61
C ILE A 440 14.11 13.74 16.75
N ALA A 441 14.85 14.85 16.80
CA ALA A 441 14.54 16.06 16.02
C ALA A 441 14.68 15.86 14.51
N VAL A 442 15.49 14.89 14.10
CA VAL A 442 15.68 14.49 12.70
C VAL A 442 14.50 13.66 12.19
N PHE A 443 13.99 12.72 12.99
CA PHE A 443 12.80 11.93 12.64
C PHE A 443 11.47 12.66 12.89
N GLY A 444 11.47 13.70 13.74
CA GLY A 444 10.28 14.45 14.13
C GLY A 444 9.49 15.03 12.94
N PRO A 445 10.11 15.78 12.02
CA PRO A 445 9.43 16.31 10.83
C PRO A 445 8.78 15.23 9.96
N LEU A 446 9.40 14.03 9.87
CA LEU A 446 8.88 12.93 9.06
C LEU A 446 7.55 12.36 9.57
N LEU A 447 7.17 12.62 10.83
CA LEU A 447 5.84 12.25 11.35
C LEU A 447 4.69 13.03 10.67
N PHE A 448 5.01 14.15 10.03
CA PHE A 448 4.06 15.04 9.37
C PHE A 448 4.19 14.99 7.84
N TRP A 449 4.72 13.89 7.29
CA TRP A 449 4.77 13.68 5.85
C TRP A 449 3.33 13.57 5.28
N PRO A 450 2.90 14.50 4.39
CA PRO A 450 1.63 14.37 3.69
C PRO A 450 1.61 13.21 2.68
N GLY A 451 0.44 12.97 2.11
CA GLY A 451 0.21 11.96 1.09
C GLY A 451 0.10 10.53 1.62
N MET A 452 -0.21 9.62 0.70
CA MET A 452 -0.35 8.18 0.96
C MET A 452 0.93 7.57 1.52
N VAL A 453 2.06 7.89 0.88
CA VAL A 453 3.37 7.41 1.29
C VAL A 453 3.72 7.90 2.69
N GLY A 454 3.38 9.15 3.04
CA GLY A 454 3.63 9.69 4.37
C GLY A 454 2.86 8.96 5.48
N GLN A 455 1.60 8.60 5.23
CA GLN A 455 0.80 7.81 6.18
C GLN A 455 1.37 6.40 6.37
N PHE A 456 1.76 5.74 5.27
CA PHE A 456 2.42 4.43 5.30
C PHE A 456 3.76 4.51 6.06
N MET A 457 4.56 5.54 5.78
CA MET A 457 5.91 5.69 6.35
C MET A 457 5.93 6.26 7.76
N ARG A 458 4.83 6.84 8.29
CA ARG A 458 4.74 7.42 9.64
C ARG A 458 5.11 6.43 10.76
N TYR A 459 4.92 5.14 10.54
CA TYR A 459 5.25 4.07 11.47
C TYR A 459 6.77 3.99 11.75
N LEU A 460 7.60 4.34 10.77
CA LEU A 460 9.07 4.31 10.90
C LEU A 460 9.60 5.34 11.92
N PRO A 461 9.43 6.67 11.71
CA PRO A 461 9.92 7.68 12.64
C PRO A 461 9.27 7.55 14.02
N ALA A 462 7.99 7.16 14.10
CA ALA A 462 7.31 6.95 15.38
C ALA A 462 7.99 5.84 16.21
N THR A 463 8.24 4.68 15.59
CA THR A 463 8.91 3.55 16.25
C THR A 463 10.33 3.90 16.66
N VAL A 464 11.09 4.57 15.78
CA VAL A 464 12.45 5.02 16.08
C VAL A 464 12.47 5.96 17.29
N ILE A 465 11.59 6.96 17.33
CA ILE A 465 11.51 7.93 18.43
C ILE A 465 11.17 7.23 19.74
N ILE A 466 10.18 6.33 19.74
CA ILE A 466 9.78 5.57 20.93
C ILE A 466 10.94 4.68 21.43
N ALA A 467 11.62 3.97 20.54
CA ALA A 467 12.74 3.11 20.88
C ALA A 467 13.95 3.90 21.42
N LEU A 468 14.23 5.09 20.87
CA LEU A 468 15.29 5.98 21.37
C LEU A 468 14.96 6.57 22.74
N LEU A 469 13.70 6.94 22.99
CA LEU A 469 13.26 7.38 24.32
C LEU A 469 13.36 6.26 25.36
N ALA A 470 12.98 5.03 24.97
CA ALA A 470 13.15 3.84 25.81
C ALA A 470 14.64 3.55 26.09
N SER A 471 15.51 3.67 25.09
CA SER A 471 16.96 3.56 25.24
C SER A 471 17.54 4.58 26.22
N LEU A 472 17.13 5.84 26.09
CA LEU A 472 17.58 6.92 26.97
C LEU A 472 17.22 6.64 28.43
N LEU A 473 16.00 6.15 28.66
CA LEU A 473 15.53 5.71 29.97
C LEU A 473 16.38 4.55 30.51
N MET A 474 16.68 3.56 29.67
CA MET A 474 17.54 2.41 30.01
C MET A 474 18.97 2.82 30.37
N ALA A 475 19.59 3.71 29.59
CA ALA A 475 20.97 4.14 29.77
C ALA A 475 21.18 5.05 30.99
N LEU A 476 20.25 5.97 31.29
CA LEU A 476 20.43 6.97 32.35
C LEU A 476 19.83 6.59 33.70
N ILE A 477 18.85 5.69 33.74
CA ILE A 477 18.15 5.30 34.99
C ILE A 477 18.46 3.86 35.38
N PHE A 478 18.17 2.90 34.49
CA PHE A 478 18.25 1.48 34.85
C PHE A 478 19.69 0.96 34.89
N LEU A 479 20.51 1.31 33.90
CA LEU A 479 21.90 0.87 33.82
C LEU A 479 22.75 1.31 35.03
N PRO A 480 22.71 2.57 35.50
CA PRO A 480 23.48 2.99 36.67
C PRO A 480 23.04 2.29 37.96
N VAL A 481 21.75 1.99 38.11
CA VAL A 481 21.22 1.25 39.25
C VAL A 481 21.74 -0.19 39.24
N LEU A 482 21.67 -0.89 38.10
CA LEU A 482 22.20 -2.24 37.95
C LEU A 482 23.72 -2.30 38.17
N GLY A 483 24.46 -1.31 37.67
CA GLY A 483 25.90 -1.18 37.87
C GLY A 483 26.30 -0.91 39.32
N SER A 484 25.52 -0.09 40.04
CA SER A 484 25.78 0.29 41.44
C SER A 484 25.66 -0.87 42.44
N LEU A 485 24.87 -1.90 42.13
CA LEU A 485 24.63 -3.07 42.98
C LEU A 485 25.79 -4.06 42.95
N LYS A 486 26.74 -3.93 42.01
CA LYS A 486 27.87 -4.85 41.88
C LYS A 486 29.07 -4.38 42.68
N ARG A 487 29.73 -5.34 43.33
CA ARG A 487 31.02 -5.15 44.02
C ARG A 487 32.15 -5.24 43.00
N HIS A 488 32.71 -4.10 42.62
CA HIS A 488 33.92 -4.08 41.78
C HIS A 488 35.12 -4.59 42.61
N ARG A 489 35.86 -5.55 42.07
CA ARG A 489 37.25 -5.79 42.49
C ARG A 489 38.13 -4.90 41.61
N PRO A 490 39.16 -4.24 42.15
CA PRO A 490 40.09 -3.49 41.33
C PRO A 490 40.71 -4.46 40.33
N ALA A 491 40.44 -4.25 39.04
CA ALA A 491 41.18 -4.94 37.99
C ALA A 491 42.59 -4.34 37.96
N ALA A 492 43.60 -5.21 38.00
CA ALA A 492 44.98 -4.80 37.82
C ALA A 492 45.13 -4.16 36.43
N SER A 493 45.76 -2.99 36.41
CA SER A 493 46.26 -2.22 35.27
C SER A 493 46.39 -3.02 33.96
N GLY A 494 45.53 -2.69 32.99
CA GLY A 494 45.81 -2.83 31.57
C GLY A 494 46.34 -1.51 31.00
N GLU A 495 47.40 -0.95 31.59
CA GLU A 495 48.14 0.14 30.97
C GLU A 495 48.91 -0.39 29.77
N GLY A 496 48.48 0.05 28.60
CA GLY A 496 49.18 -0.18 27.35
C GLY A 496 48.25 0.20 26.22
N ALA A 497 48.36 1.44 25.73
CA ALA A 497 47.82 1.78 24.42
C ALA A 497 48.21 0.67 23.45
N SER A 498 47.21 -0.02 22.90
CA SER A 498 47.40 -1.06 21.90
C SER A 498 48.32 -0.53 20.80
N GLY A 499 49.08 -1.39 20.11
CA GLY A 499 49.93 -0.95 18.99
C GLY A 499 49.16 -0.07 17.99
N THR A 500 47.87 -0.36 17.79
CA THR A 500 46.91 0.42 17.00
C THR A 500 46.58 1.80 17.58
N GLY A 501 46.39 1.94 18.89
CA GLY A 501 46.14 3.22 19.56
C GLY A 501 47.35 4.17 19.49
N LYS A 502 48.57 3.64 19.63
CA LYS A 502 49.81 4.43 19.46
C LYS A 502 50.01 4.88 18.01
N ALA A 503 49.75 3.99 17.05
CA ALA A 503 49.80 4.31 15.62
C ALA A 503 48.81 5.43 15.26
N TYR A 504 47.53 5.29 15.65
CA TYR A 504 46.52 6.32 15.47
C TYR A 504 46.93 7.65 16.11
N GLY A 505 47.38 7.65 17.37
CA GLY A 505 47.82 8.87 18.05
C GLY A 505 48.97 9.58 17.33
N SER A 506 49.94 8.83 16.78
CA SER A 506 51.03 9.41 15.99
C SER A 506 50.59 9.98 14.64
N LEU A 507 49.66 9.30 13.95
CA LEU A 507 49.09 9.76 12.69
C LEU A 507 48.26 11.03 12.90
N LEU A 508 47.41 11.03 13.94
CA LEU A 508 46.60 12.18 14.33
C LEU A 508 47.49 13.37 14.69
N ALA A 509 48.56 13.19 15.47
CA ALA A 509 49.50 14.26 15.79
C ALA A 509 50.15 14.89 14.54
N ARG A 510 50.40 14.08 13.48
CA ARG A 510 50.95 14.57 12.21
C ARG A 510 49.93 15.38 11.41
N LEU A 511 48.68 14.93 11.41
CA LEU A 511 47.55 15.60 10.75
C LEU A 511 47.20 16.92 11.46
N LEU A 512 47.15 16.94 12.79
CA LEU A 512 46.87 18.12 13.61
C LEU A 512 47.88 19.27 13.43
N ARG A 513 49.12 18.97 13.02
CA ARG A 513 50.14 19.99 12.72
C ARG A 513 49.89 20.73 11.40
N ARG A 514 49.07 20.18 10.49
CA ARG A 514 48.76 20.78 9.19
C ARG A 514 47.26 20.68 8.87
N PRO A 515 46.38 21.30 9.68
CA PRO A 515 44.93 21.11 9.59
C PRO A 515 44.33 21.59 8.26
N GLY A 516 44.97 22.57 7.60
CA GLY A 516 44.52 23.05 6.28
C GLY A 516 44.71 22.02 5.15
N ILE A 517 45.81 21.26 5.16
CA ILE A 517 46.10 20.25 4.12
C ILE A 517 45.18 19.03 4.31
N THR A 518 44.88 18.68 5.56
CA THR A 518 43.97 17.57 5.85
C THR A 518 42.54 17.88 5.42
N LEU A 519 42.11 19.13 5.59
CA LEU A 519 40.81 19.60 5.10
C LEU A 519 40.74 19.59 3.57
N THR A 520 41.76 20.11 2.87
CA THR A 520 41.76 20.10 1.40
C THR A 520 41.82 18.69 0.83
N GLY A 521 42.59 17.78 1.43
CA GLY A 521 42.61 16.37 1.05
C GLY A 521 41.25 15.70 1.20
N MET A 522 40.54 15.99 2.31
CA MET A 522 39.18 15.49 2.53
C MET A 522 38.20 16.04 1.50
N LEU A 523 38.19 17.36 1.27
CA LEU A 523 37.30 17.99 0.28
C LEU A 523 37.55 17.45 -1.12
N LEU A 524 38.80 17.16 -1.49
CA LEU A 524 39.14 16.53 -2.77
C LEU A 524 38.61 15.09 -2.84
N SER A 525 38.72 14.30 -1.77
CA SER A 525 38.13 12.96 -1.71
C SER A 525 36.60 12.98 -1.85
N ILE A 526 35.94 13.95 -1.22
CA ILE A 526 34.49 14.16 -1.34
C ILE A 526 34.14 14.53 -2.79
N ALA A 527 34.82 15.52 -3.37
CA ALA A 527 34.61 15.92 -4.76
C ALA A 527 34.81 14.75 -5.74
N LEU A 528 35.81 13.90 -5.50
CA LEU A 528 36.04 12.70 -6.31
C LEU A 528 34.87 11.71 -6.22
N ILE A 529 34.31 11.49 -5.03
CA ILE A 529 33.14 10.62 -4.85
C ILE A 529 31.91 11.18 -5.57
N PHE A 530 31.66 12.48 -5.44
CA PHE A 530 30.54 13.12 -6.15
C PHE A 530 30.71 13.03 -7.67
N VAL A 531 31.91 13.24 -8.20
CA VAL A 531 32.20 13.07 -9.63
C VAL A 531 32.04 11.62 -10.07
N ALA A 532 32.52 10.66 -9.27
CA ALA A 532 32.36 9.23 -9.55
C ALA A 532 30.88 8.84 -9.57
N TYR A 533 30.09 9.31 -8.61
CA TYR A 533 28.65 9.04 -8.57
C TYR A 533 27.91 9.68 -9.74
N ALA A 534 28.25 10.92 -10.12
CA ALA A 534 27.63 11.57 -11.27
C ALA A 534 27.85 10.80 -12.59
N SER A 535 28.99 10.12 -12.73
CA SER A 535 29.32 9.35 -13.95
C SER A 535 28.84 7.89 -13.93
N PHE A 536 28.67 7.28 -12.75
CA PHE A 536 28.44 5.83 -12.60
C PHE A 536 27.18 5.50 -11.76
N ASN A 537 26.26 6.45 -11.59
CA ASN A 537 24.99 6.17 -10.90
C ASN A 537 24.13 5.17 -11.71
N HIS A 538 23.27 4.46 -11.00
CA HIS A 538 22.37 3.43 -11.55
C HIS A 538 20.93 3.94 -11.69
N GLY A 539 20.71 5.27 -11.76
CA GLY A 539 19.37 5.86 -11.83
C GLY A 539 18.79 6.32 -10.50
N VAL A 540 17.56 6.82 -10.58
CA VAL A 540 16.72 7.27 -9.46
C VAL A 540 15.41 6.51 -9.54
N GLU A 541 14.91 6.02 -8.40
CA GLU A 541 13.64 5.31 -8.30
C GLU A 541 12.86 5.82 -7.08
N PHE A 542 11.55 5.57 -7.03
CA PHE A 542 10.75 5.96 -5.87
C PHE A 542 10.82 4.93 -4.74
N PHE A 543 10.55 3.66 -5.09
CA PHE A 543 10.58 2.50 -4.22
C PHE A 543 11.51 1.41 -4.78
N PRO A 544 12.13 0.58 -3.90
CA PRO A 544 12.91 -0.57 -4.34
C PRO A 544 12.08 -1.60 -5.10
N GLU A 545 12.58 -2.04 -6.24
CA GLU A 545 12.04 -3.23 -6.92
C GLU A 545 12.34 -4.48 -6.08
N VAL A 546 11.28 -5.23 -5.75
CA VAL A 546 11.35 -6.46 -4.96
C VAL A 546 10.91 -7.62 -5.83
N GLU A 547 11.54 -8.77 -5.64
CA GLU A 547 11.18 -9.99 -6.34
C GLU A 547 9.76 -10.43 -5.93
N PRO A 548 8.76 -10.37 -6.83
CA PRO A 548 7.36 -10.56 -6.46
C PRO A 548 7.03 -12.05 -6.32
N GLU A 549 6.15 -12.40 -5.39
CA GLU A 549 5.65 -13.79 -5.21
C GLU A 549 4.51 -14.14 -6.18
N SER A 550 3.83 -13.12 -6.72
CA SER A 550 2.79 -13.29 -7.74
C SER A 550 2.95 -12.30 -8.88
N ALA A 551 2.36 -12.63 -10.02
CA ALA A 551 2.25 -11.72 -11.15
C ALA A 551 0.87 -11.83 -11.80
N GLN A 552 0.48 -10.81 -12.54
CA GLN A 552 -0.80 -10.77 -13.23
C GLN A 552 -0.58 -10.48 -14.71
N VAL A 553 -1.34 -11.16 -15.57
CA VAL A 553 -1.43 -10.86 -17.00
C VAL A 553 -2.85 -10.41 -17.30
N LEU A 554 -3.00 -9.19 -17.81
CA LEU A 554 -4.28 -8.66 -18.27
C LEU A 554 -4.43 -8.95 -19.75
N VAL A 555 -5.56 -9.54 -20.12
CA VAL A 555 -5.90 -9.81 -21.52
C VAL A 555 -6.90 -8.75 -21.97
N ARG A 556 -6.48 -7.87 -22.88
CA ARG A 556 -7.35 -6.86 -23.51
C ARG A 556 -7.77 -7.31 -24.89
N ALA A 557 -9.03 -7.11 -25.24
CA ALA A 557 -9.56 -7.37 -26.57
C ALA A 557 -10.69 -6.40 -26.91
N ARG A 558 -11.24 -6.47 -28.13
CA ARG A 558 -12.36 -5.60 -28.53
C ARG A 558 -13.58 -5.83 -27.64
N GLY A 559 -14.27 -4.74 -27.29
CA GLY A 559 -15.34 -4.76 -26.27
C GLY A 559 -16.66 -5.39 -26.70
N ASP A 560 -16.86 -5.68 -27.99
CA ASP A 560 -18.09 -6.24 -28.57
C ASP A 560 -18.20 -7.78 -28.48
N LEU A 561 -17.22 -8.42 -27.84
CA LEU A 561 -17.22 -9.87 -27.62
C LEU A 561 -18.19 -10.29 -26.52
N SER A 562 -18.91 -11.39 -26.76
CA SER A 562 -19.70 -12.08 -25.73
C SER A 562 -18.81 -12.66 -24.63
N ILE A 563 -19.35 -12.88 -23.43
CA ILE A 563 -18.57 -13.45 -22.32
C ILE A 563 -17.95 -14.81 -22.67
N HIS A 564 -18.60 -15.60 -23.52
CA HIS A 564 -18.07 -16.89 -23.99
C HIS A 564 -16.90 -16.72 -24.97
N GLU A 565 -16.95 -15.73 -25.86
CA GLU A 565 -15.83 -15.42 -26.76
C GLU A 565 -14.63 -14.86 -25.99
N ARG A 566 -14.90 -13.98 -25.02
CA ARG A 566 -13.89 -13.45 -24.09
C ARG A 566 -13.21 -14.59 -23.32
N ASP A 567 -14.01 -15.50 -22.79
CA ASP A 567 -13.51 -16.67 -22.07
C ASP A 567 -12.69 -17.60 -22.97
N ALA A 568 -13.12 -17.79 -24.22
CA ALA A 568 -12.36 -18.57 -25.20
C ALA A 568 -11.00 -17.94 -25.55
N LEU A 569 -10.93 -16.60 -25.65
CA LEU A 569 -9.66 -15.88 -25.83
C LEU A 569 -8.76 -16.03 -24.60
N LEU A 570 -9.31 -15.86 -23.40
CA LEU A 570 -8.57 -16.06 -22.14
C LEU A 570 -8.02 -17.49 -22.06
N GLN A 571 -8.82 -18.49 -22.44
CA GLN A 571 -8.43 -19.89 -22.43
C GLN A 571 -7.28 -20.18 -23.42
N GLN A 572 -7.20 -19.49 -24.56
CA GLN A 572 -6.09 -19.63 -25.50
C GLN A 572 -4.76 -19.15 -24.88
N VAL A 573 -4.79 -18.06 -24.14
CA VAL A 573 -3.62 -17.53 -23.42
C VAL A 573 -3.27 -18.46 -22.26
N GLU A 574 -4.26 -18.85 -21.47
CA GLU A 574 -4.14 -19.76 -20.33
C GLU A 574 -3.45 -21.07 -20.74
N GLN A 575 -3.90 -21.71 -21.82
CA GLN A 575 -3.35 -22.98 -22.31
C GLN A 575 -1.87 -22.93 -22.68
N ARG A 576 -1.35 -21.77 -23.09
CA ARG A 576 0.07 -21.61 -23.42
C ARG A 576 0.94 -21.36 -22.21
N LEU A 577 0.36 -20.80 -21.16
CA LEU A 577 1.05 -20.48 -19.92
C LEU A 577 0.90 -21.59 -18.86
N LEU A 578 0.01 -22.56 -19.09
CA LEU A 578 -0.14 -23.77 -18.28
C LEU A 578 1.10 -24.68 -18.39
N GLY A 579 1.57 -25.18 -17.24
CA GLY A 579 2.65 -26.16 -17.17
C GLY A 579 4.06 -25.60 -16.98
N LEU A 580 4.20 -24.29 -16.77
CA LEU A 580 5.47 -23.69 -16.34
C LEU A 580 5.86 -24.24 -14.96
N PRO A 581 7.06 -24.83 -14.79
CA PRO A 581 7.46 -25.44 -13.52
C PRO A 581 7.61 -24.42 -12.38
N GLU A 582 7.82 -23.14 -12.71
CA GLU A 582 7.94 -22.05 -11.75
C GLU A 582 6.58 -21.53 -11.24
N VAL A 583 5.45 -21.98 -11.80
CA VAL A 583 4.10 -21.55 -11.42
C VAL A 583 3.45 -22.61 -10.52
N LYS A 584 3.16 -22.24 -9.28
CA LYS A 584 2.49 -23.09 -8.28
C LYS A 584 0.99 -23.20 -8.55
N ALA A 585 0.35 -22.07 -8.88
CA ALA A 585 -1.07 -21.99 -9.20
C ALA A 585 -1.33 -20.89 -10.23
N LEU A 586 -2.25 -21.16 -11.14
CA LEU A 586 -2.80 -20.20 -12.10
C LEU A 586 -4.28 -20.01 -11.83
N TYR A 587 -4.66 -18.80 -11.45
CA TYR A 587 -6.05 -18.37 -11.32
C TYR A 587 -6.43 -17.52 -12.55
N ALA A 588 -7.40 -17.99 -13.33
CA ALA A 588 -7.90 -17.29 -14.50
C ALA A 588 -9.33 -16.81 -14.24
N ARG A 589 -9.62 -15.54 -14.56
CA ARG A 589 -10.94 -14.93 -14.42
C ARG A 589 -11.31 -14.17 -15.68
N SER A 590 -12.38 -14.57 -16.37
CA SER A 590 -12.98 -13.79 -17.45
C SER A 590 -14.05 -12.85 -16.91
N LEU A 591 -14.22 -11.68 -17.54
CA LEU A 591 -15.03 -10.58 -17.02
C LEU A 591 -15.88 -9.94 -18.14
N VAL A 592 -17.15 -9.63 -17.85
CA VAL A 592 -18.03 -8.81 -18.70
C VAL A 592 -17.70 -7.32 -18.56
N THR A 593 -17.42 -6.88 -17.34
CA THR A 593 -17.05 -5.49 -17.05
C THR A 593 -15.79 -5.51 -16.20
N ALA A 594 -14.76 -4.79 -16.65
CA ALA A 594 -13.56 -4.57 -15.87
C ALA A 594 -13.91 -3.76 -14.59
N SER A 595 -13.28 -4.09 -13.46
CA SER A 595 -13.39 -3.24 -12.26
C SER A 595 -12.79 -1.86 -12.55
N SER A 596 -13.12 -0.86 -11.72
CA SER A 596 -12.63 0.52 -11.91
C SER A 596 -11.11 0.67 -11.88
N GLU A 597 -10.38 -0.34 -11.36
CA GLU A 597 -8.91 -0.37 -11.30
C GLU A 597 -8.27 -1.02 -12.54
N LEU A 598 -9.06 -1.70 -13.37
CA LEU A 598 -8.61 -2.37 -14.59
C LEU A 598 -8.98 -1.54 -15.83
N PRO A 599 -8.17 -1.57 -16.90
CA PRO A 599 -8.54 -0.95 -18.16
C PRO A 599 -9.89 -1.50 -18.69
N PRO A 600 -10.73 -0.65 -19.32
CA PRO A 600 -12.10 -1.02 -19.69
C PRO A 600 -12.20 -2.14 -20.74
N ASP A 601 -11.14 -2.35 -21.53
CA ASP A 601 -11.08 -3.40 -22.56
C ASP A 601 -10.53 -4.74 -22.04
N VAL A 602 -10.26 -4.86 -20.73
CA VAL A 602 -9.81 -6.13 -20.15
C VAL A 602 -10.95 -7.14 -20.20
N VAL A 603 -10.73 -8.21 -20.96
CA VAL A 603 -11.69 -9.32 -21.11
C VAL A 603 -11.44 -10.44 -20.11
N GLY A 604 -10.25 -10.48 -19.51
CA GLY A 604 -9.92 -11.41 -18.43
C GLY A 604 -8.55 -11.16 -17.83
N THR A 605 -8.34 -11.73 -16.65
CA THR A 605 -7.10 -11.66 -15.89
C THR A 605 -6.57 -13.07 -15.62
N LEU A 606 -5.25 -13.22 -15.71
CA LEU A 606 -4.52 -14.42 -15.33
C LEU A 606 -3.59 -14.05 -14.18
N GLN A 607 -3.83 -14.58 -13.00
CA GLN A 607 -3.00 -14.37 -11.83
C GLN A 607 -2.17 -15.62 -11.55
N PHE A 608 -0.85 -15.44 -11.48
CA PHE A 608 0.13 -16.48 -11.29
C PHE A 608 0.69 -16.39 -9.87
N GLN A 609 0.63 -17.49 -9.13
CA GLN A 609 1.41 -17.66 -7.91
C GLN A 609 2.67 -18.43 -8.24
N PHE A 610 3.84 -17.84 -7.98
CA PHE A 610 5.11 -18.50 -8.23
C PHE A 610 5.45 -19.50 -7.11
N VAL A 611 6.37 -20.42 -7.42
CA VAL A 611 7.10 -21.19 -6.40
C VAL A 611 8.08 -20.28 -5.66
N ASP A 612 8.62 -20.78 -4.55
CA ASP A 612 9.55 -20.01 -3.70
C ASP A 612 10.70 -19.43 -4.52
N TRP A 613 11.02 -18.16 -4.26
CA TRP A 613 11.95 -17.34 -5.06
C TRP A 613 13.35 -17.96 -5.23
N HIS A 614 13.79 -18.83 -4.30
CA HIS A 614 15.08 -19.50 -4.36
C HIS A 614 15.12 -20.73 -5.28
N GLU A 615 13.95 -21.27 -5.68
CA GLU A 615 13.85 -22.44 -6.58
C GLU A 615 13.62 -22.06 -8.04
N ARG A 616 13.42 -20.77 -8.32
CA ARG A 616 13.05 -20.26 -9.64
C ARG A 616 14.00 -19.19 -10.17
N ARG A 617 13.85 -18.89 -11.46
CA ARG A 617 14.43 -17.69 -12.09
C ARG A 617 13.69 -16.44 -11.61
N ARG A 618 14.29 -15.27 -11.83
CA ARG A 618 13.64 -13.98 -11.56
C ARG A 618 12.32 -13.85 -12.32
N ALA A 619 11.32 -13.25 -11.69
CA ALA A 619 9.99 -13.04 -12.24
C ALA A 619 10.04 -12.24 -13.54
N ALA A 620 10.95 -11.26 -13.65
CA ALA A 620 11.17 -10.51 -14.88
C ALA A 620 11.44 -11.45 -16.08
N THR A 621 12.37 -12.40 -15.93
CA THR A 621 12.71 -13.36 -16.99
C THR A 621 11.57 -14.33 -17.28
N ILE A 622 10.78 -14.70 -16.26
CA ILE A 622 9.60 -15.54 -16.43
C ILE A 622 8.54 -14.79 -17.23
N LEU A 623 8.28 -13.51 -16.93
CA LEU A 623 7.31 -12.67 -17.64
C LEU A 623 7.74 -12.40 -19.09
N ASP A 624 9.05 -12.21 -19.34
CA ASP A 624 9.58 -12.09 -20.70
C ASP A 624 9.36 -13.39 -21.49
N GLU A 625 9.57 -14.56 -20.87
CA GLU A 625 9.27 -15.85 -21.48
C GLU A 625 7.76 -16.04 -21.73
N MET A 626 6.90 -15.64 -20.78
CA MET A 626 5.44 -15.65 -20.98
C MET A 626 5.02 -14.75 -22.14
N ARG A 627 5.68 -13.58 -22.30
CA ARG A 627 5.47 -12.65 -23.42
C ARG A 627 5.86 -13.28 -24.74
N ASP A 628 7.01 -13.95 -24.81
CA ASP A 628 7.47 -14.66 -26.00
C ASP A 628 6.54 -15.82 -26.39
N LEU A 629 6.04 -16.58 -25.41
CA LEU A 629 5.11 -17.71 -25.63
C LEU A 629 3.71 -17.29 -26.11
N THR A 630 3.36 -16.01 -25.93
CA THR A 630 2.02 -15.49 -26.23
C THR A 630 2.00 -14.45 -27.34
N ALA A 631 3.16 -14.07 -27.88
CA ALA A 631 3.30 -13.05 -28.92
C ALA A 631 2.55 -13.38 -30.24
N ASP A 632 2.26 -14.64 -30.51
CA ASP A 632 1.55 -15.09 -31.72
C ASP A 632 0.02 -15.19 -31.55
N VAL A 633 -0.58 -14.83 -30.40
CA VAL A 633 -2.05 -14.78 -30.29
C VAL A 633 -2.59 -13.54 -31.02
N PRO A 634 -3.36 -13.68 -32.10
CA PRO A 634 -3.93 -12.54 -32.80
C PRO A 634 -5.15 -11.98 -32.06
N GLY A 635 -5.34 -10.66 -32.12
CA GLY A 635 -6.58 -10.01 -31.68
C GLY A 635 -6.67 -9.70 -30.19
N ILE A 636 -5.59 -9.88 -29.43
CA ILE A 636 -5.47 -9.50 -28.02
C ILE A 636 -4.24 -8.61 -27.79
N ILE A 637 -4.30 -7.80 -26.75
CA ILE A 637 -3.17 -7.07 -26.18
C ILE A 637 -2.93 -7.63 -24.78
N LEU A 638 -1.72 -8.10 -24.52
CA LEU A 638 -1.34 -8.67 -23.24
C LEU A 638 -0.52 -7.66 -22.45
N GLU A 639 -0.93 -7.42 -21.22
CA GLU A 639 -0.22 -6.55 -20.29
C GLU A 639 0.29 -7.40 -19.13
N PHE A 640 1.61 -7.41 -18.93
CA PHE A 640 2.27 -8.19 -17.89
C PHE A 640 2.59 -7.28 -16.71
N ARG A 641 1.87 -7.46 -15.60
CA ARG A 641 2.05 -6.70 -14.36
C ARG A 641 2.74 -7.54 -13.30
N ARG A 642 3.77 -6.97 -12.70
CA ARG A 642 4.37 -7.52 -11.47
C ARG A 642 3.51 -7.08 -10.28
N GLN A 643 3.46 -7.88 -9.23
CA GLN A 643 2.91 -7.40 -7.96
C GLN A 643 3.87 -6.33 -7.42
N GLU A 644 3.36 -5.11 -7.24
CA GLU A 644 4.11 -4.00 -6.64
C GLU A 644 3.76 -3.92 -5.16
N ASP A 645 4.78 -3.99 -4.30
CA ASP A 645 4.60 -3.76 -2.88
C ASP A 645 4.76 -2.24 -2.62
N GLY A 646 3.65 -1.53 -2.45
CA GLY A 646 3.66 -0.10 -2.19
C GLY A 646 2.29 0.58 -2.34
N PRO A 647 2.10 1.78 -1.77
CA PRO A 647 0.84 2.52 -1.89
C PRO A 647 0.66 3.23 -3.25
N ALA A 648 1.74 3.39 -4.03
CA ALA A 648 1.65 3.88 -5.41
C ALA A 648 1.47 2.67 -6.33
N ALA A 649 0.38 2.65 -7.09
CA ALA A 649 0.07 1.56 -8.02
C ALA A 649 0.04 2.08 -9.45
N GLY A 650 0.70 1.38 -10.37
CA GLY A 650 0.65 1.63 -11.81
C GLY A 650 1.98 2.08 -12.42
N LYS A 651 1.98 2.30 -13.74
CA LYS A 651 3.22 2.58 -14.49
C LYS A 651 3.90 3.89 -14.02
N PRO A 652 5.24 3.98 -14.06
CA PRO A 652 5.99 5.12 -13.54
C PRO A 652 5.64 6.47 -14.17
N ILE A 653 5.21 6.46 -15.43
CA ILE A 653 4.79 7.66 -16.17
C ILE A 653 3.29 7.62 -16.38
N GLU A 654 2.61 8.65 -15.89
CA GLU A 654 1.19 8.89 -16.14
C GLU A 654 0.95 10.36 -16.56
N LEU A 655 0.27 10.54 -17.69
CA LEU A 655 -0.12 11.85 -18.23
C LEU A 655 -1.64 11.92 -18.34
N GLN A 656 -2.24 12.92 -17.72
CA GLN A 656 -3.68 13.17 -17.79
C GLN A 656 -3.94 14.31 -18.75
N VAL A 657 -4.56 13.99 -19.89
CA VAL A 657 -4.93 14.94 -20.93
C VAL A 657 -6.41 15.27 -20.76
N SER A 658 -6.73 16.47 -20.30
CA SER A 658 -8.10 16.90 -20.01
C SER A 658 -8.56 18.07 -20.87
N GLY A 659 -9.86 18.16 -21.12
CA GLY A 659 -10.45 19.21 -21.96
C GLY A 659 -11.97 19.22 -21.97
N ALA A 660 -12.55 20.22 -22.64
CA ALA A 660 -14.00 20.34 -22.82
C ALA A 660 -14.52 19.59 -24.05
N ASP A 661 -13.68 19.41 -25.07
CA ASP A 661 -14.02 18.80 -26.36
C ASP A 661 -13.24 17.50 -26.55
N GLN A 662 -13.95 16.41 -26.87
CA GLN A 662 -13.34 15.08 -26.97
C GLN A 662 -12.38 14.99 -28.17
N ASP A 663 -12.77 15.51 -29.33
CA ASP A 663 -11.97 15.43 -30.55
C ASP A 663 -10.60 16.12 -30.36
N SER A 664 -10.58 17.24 -29.64
CA SER A 664 -9.35 17.97 -29.29
C SER A 664 -8.45 17.17 -28.34
N ILE A 665 -9.01 16.44 -27.38
CA ILE A 665 -8.25 15.55 -26.47
C ILE A 665 -7.66 14.39 -27.26
N ASP A 666 -8.44 13.74 -28.12
CA ASP A 666 -8.00 12.59 -28.92
C ASP A 666 -6.81 12.97 -29.83
N VAL A 667 -6.88 14.13 -30.48
CA VAL A 667 -5.76 14.67 -31.30
C VAL A 667 -4.53 14.97 -30.44
N ALA A 668 -4.70 15.49 -29.23
CA ALA A 668 -3.59 15.75 -28.32
C ALA A 668 -2.91 14.45 -27.87
N VAL A 669 -3.70 13.43 -27.52
CA VAL A 669 -3.22 12.11 -27.12
C VAL A 669 -2.43 11.45 -28.24
N ASP A 670 -2.96 11.44 -29.47
CA ASP A 670 -2.26 10.84 -30.61
C ASP A 670 -0.93 11.55 -30.91
N ARG A 671 -0.87 12.88 -30.74
CA ARG A 671 0.38 13.65 -30.88
C ARG A 671 1.39 13.33 -29.79
N LEU A 672 0.94 13.18 -28.54
CA LEU A 672 1.80 12.82 -27.41
C LEU A 672 2.37 11.41 -27.56
N ILE A 673 1.54 10.43 -27.92
CA ILE A 673 1.98 9.05 -28.15
C ILE A 673 2.99 9.00 -29.30
N ALA A 674 2.71 9.67 -30.42
CA ALA A 674 3.65 9.72 -31.56
C ALA A 674 4.98 10.37 -31.18
N GLU A 675 4.96 11.39 -30.32
CA GLU A 675 6.18 12.02 -29.82
C GLU A 675 6.96 11.08 -28.88
N MET A 676 6.27 10.37 -27.97
CA MET A 676 6.87 9.35 -27.10
C MET A 676 7.54 8.24 -27.90
N ASP A 677 6.88 7.74 -28.95
CA ASP A 677 7.45 6.77 -29.88
C ASP A 677 8.69 7.32 -30.60
N SER A 678 8.66 8.58 -31.02
CA SER A 678 9.75 9.21 -31.79
C SER A 678 11.00 9.47 -30.95
N MET A 679 10.83 9.88 -29.68
CA MET A 679 11.95 10.13 -28.76
C MET A 679 12.60 8.83 -28.26
N GLY A 680 11.83 7.74 -28.25
CA GLY A 680 12.23 6.45 -27.71
C GLY A 680 12.49 6.47 -26.21
N GLY A 681 12.60 5.27 -25.62
CA GLY A 681 12.84 5.08 -24.20
C GLY A 681 11.58 4.89 -23.34
N PHE A 682 10.39 5.06 -23.92
CA PHE A 682 9.13 4.63 -23.35
C PHE A 682 8.82 3.20 -23.84
N VAL A 683 8.33 2.35 -22.96
CA VAL A 683 7.99 0.94 -23.23
C VAL A 683 6.55 0.69 -22.78
N ASP A 684 5.85 -0.21 -23.45
CA ASP A 684 4.47 -0.59 -23.13
C ASP A 684 3.55 0.65 -22.95
N ILE A 685 3.66 1.63 -23.87
CA ILE A 685 2.81 2.83 -23.89
C ILE A 685 1.35 2.41 -24.09
N GLU A 686 0.48 2.92 -23.23
CA GLU A 686 -0.95 2.64 -23.29
C GLU A 686 -1.76 3.90 -23.01
N ASP A 687 -3.00 3.88 -23.46
CA ASP A 687 -4.01 4.85 -23.06
C ASP A 687 -5.29 4.13 -22.61
N ASP A 688 -6.13 4.86 -21.87
CA ASP A 688 -7.39 4.39 -21.32
C ASP A 688 -8.60 4.57 -22.26
N ARG A 689 -8.37 4.95 -23.53
CA ARG A 689 -9.45 4.91 -24.54
C ARG A 689 -9.83 3.46 -24.79
N SER A 690 -11.14 3.26 -24.95
CA SER A 690 -11.67 1.95 -25.31
C SER A 690 -11.34 1.60 -26.76
N LEU A 691 -11.07 0.32 -27.01
CA LEU A 691 -10.89 -0.18 -28.38
C LEU A 691 -12.17 0.04 -29.20
N PRO A 692 -12.06 0.36 -30.51
CA PRO A 692 -13.23 0.59 -31.36
C PRO A 692 -14.21 -0.59 -31.34
N GLY A 693 -15.43 -0.32 -30.89
CA GLY A 693 -16.54 -1.27 -30.83
C GLY A 693 -17.75 -0.81 -31.63
N ILE A 694 -18.73 -1.69 -31.80
CA ILE A 694 -20.00 -1.38 -32.45
C ILE A 694 -21.11 -1.49 -31.40
N GLU A 695 -22.00 -0.50 -31.37
CA GLU A 695 -23.26 -0.55 -30.63
C GLU A 695 -24.44 -0.45 -31.60
N TRP A 696 -25.58 -0.99 -31.18
CA TRP A 696 -26.82 -0.93 -31.97
C TRP A 696 -27.75 0.14 -31.40
N ARG A 697 -27.98 1.21 -32.16
CA ARG A 697 -28.88 2.29 -31.75
C ARG A 697 -30.28 2.05 -32.29
N VAL A 698 -31.27 2.17 -31.41
CA VAL A 698 -32.69 2.05 -31.73
C VAL A 698 -33.30 3.45 -31.77
N LYS A 699 -33.51 3.99 -32.98
CA LYS A 699 -34.11 5.32 -33.16
C LYS A 699 -35.60 5.22 -33.41
N VAL A 700 -36.38 5.72 -32.46
CA VAL A 700 -37.85 5.77 -32.53
C VAL A 700 -38.30 7.09 -33.15
N ASP A 701 -39.03 7.05 -34.26
CA ASP A 701 -39.79 8.20 -34.76
C ASP A 701 -41.06 8.35 -33.92
N ARG A 702 -40.99 9.26 -32.94
CA ARG A 702 -42.09 9.54 -32.01
C ARG A 702 -43.38 9.96 -32.73
N ALA A 703 -43.28 10.66 -33.87
CA ALA A 703 -44.45 11.10 -34.61
C ALA A 703 -45.10 9.95 -35.38
N ALA A 704 -44.29 9.04 -35.95
CA ALA A 704 -44.79 7.83 -36.58
C ALA A 704 -45.39 6.85 -35.56
N ALA A 705 -44.71 6.60 -34.44
CA ALA A 705 -45.19 5.74 -33.35
C ALA A 705 -46.56 6.20 -32.83
N ALA A 706 -46.71 7.50 -32.55
CA ALA A 706 -47.98 8.08 -32.09
C ALA A 706 -49.14 7.92 -33.09
N ARG A 707 -48.87 7.90 -34.41
CA ARG A 707 -49.91 7.66 -35.43
C ARG A 707 -50.48 6.25 -35.38
N PHE A 708 -49.70 5.29 -34.89
CA PHE A 708 -50.12 3.91 -34.67
C PHE A 708 -50.66 3.69 -33.25
N GLY A 709 -50.59 4.69 -32.38
CA GLY A 709 -50.99 4.58 -30.97
C GLY A 709 -49.95 3.86 -30.11
N ALA A 710 -48.69 3.82 -30.57
CA ALA A 710 -47.54 3.32 -29.82
C ALA A 710 -46.75 4.49 -29.20
N ASP A 711 -46.03 4.22 -28.12
CA ASP A 711 -45.09 5.16 -27.50
C ASP A 711 -43.69 4.55 -27.34
N VAL A 712 -42.77 5.35 -26.80
CA VAL A 712 -41.37 4.92 -26.62
C VAL A 712 -41.25 3.82 -25.56
N LEU A 713 -42.12 3.82 -24.54
CA LEU A 713 -42.10 2.85 -23.46
C LEU A 713 -42.50 1.45 -23.96
N MET A 714 -43.55 1.36 -24.80
CA MET A 714 -43.95 0.12 -25.47
C MET A 714 -42.82 -0.48 -26.30
N VAL A 715 -42.08 0.36 -27.04
CA VAL A 715 -40.90 -0.07 -27.80
C VAL A 715 -39.79 -0.55 -26.87
N GLY A 716 -39.50 0.19 -25.80
CA GLY A 716 -38.51 -0.18 -24.81
C GLY A 716 -38.78 -1.55 -24.19
N ASN A 717 -40.02 -1.79 -23.75
CA ASN A 717 -40.44 -3.07 -23.18
C ASN A 717 -40.32 -4.22 -24.20
N ALA A 718 -40.70 -3.99 -25.46
CA ALA A 718 -40.53 -4.99 -26.52
C ALA A 718 -39.05 -5.33 -26.75
N VAL A 719 -38.16 -4.33 -26.76
CA VAL A 719 -36.71 -4.54 -26.88
C VAL A 719 -36.13 -5.27 -25.65
N GLN A 720 -36.64 -5.00 -24.45
CA GLN A 720 -36.24 -5.69 -23.22
C GLN A 720 -36.52 -7.20 -23.28
N MET A 721 -37.61 -7.63 -23.92
CA MET A 721 -37.95 -9.06 -24.08
C MET A 721 -36.89 -9.87 -24.83
N VAL A 722 -36.13 -9.22 -25.72
CA VAL A 722 -35.04 -9.82 -26.51
C VAL A 722 -33.67 -9.65 -25.84
N THR A 723 -33.51 -8.61 -25.02
CA THR A 723 -32.27 -8.31 -24.29
C THR A 723 -32.32 -8.88 -22.87
N ASN A 724 -32.35 -8.07 -21.81
CA ASN A 724 -32.22 -8.50 -20.41
C ASN A 724 -33.49 -9.08 -19.77
N GLY A 725 -34.61 -9.02 -20.49
CA GLY A 725 -35.93 -9.36 -19.98
C GLY A 725 -36.63 -8.22 -19.26
N LEU A 726 -37.96 -8.25 -19.32
CA LEU A 726 -38.81 -7.33 -18.57
C LEU A 726 -38.91 -7.82 -17.12
N LEU A 727 -38.44 -7.04 -16.16
CA LEU A 727 -38.59 -7.31 -14.72
C LEU A 727 -40.05 -7.11 -14.31
N LEU A 728 -40.69 -8.15 -13.75
CA LEU A 728 -42.09 -8.08 -13.32
C LEU A 728 -42.23 -7.85 -11.81
N ALA A 729 -41.43 -8.58 -11.05
CA ALA A 729 -41.53 -8.69 -9.60
C ALA A 729 -40.27 -9.35 -9.04
N GLN A 730 -40.15 -9.29 -7.72
CA GLN A 730 -39.18 -10.05 -6.94
C GLN A 730 -39.94 -10.93 -5.94
N TYR A 731 -39.37 -12.09 -5.62
CA TYR A 731 -39.89 -12.99 -4.59
C TYR A 731 -38.75 -13.57 -3.75
N ARG A 732 -39.07 -14.14 -2.59
CA ARG A 732 -38.07 -14.68 -1.65
C ARG A 732 -38.34 -16.16 -1.41
N PRO A 733 -37.87 -17.07 -2.27
CA PRO A 733 -38.06 -18.50 -2.06
C PRO A 733 -37.19 -19.00 -0.90
N GLU A 734 -37.61 -20.09 -0.25
CA GLU A 734 -36.90 -20.65 0.93
C GLU A 734 -35.45 -21.09 0.64
N TYR A 735 -35.13 -21.39 -0.63
CA TYR A 735 -33.79 -21.84 -1.03
C TYR A 735 -32.81 -20.70 -1.34
N ALA A 736 -33.30 -19.46 -1.50
CA ALA A 736 -32.47 -18.29 -1.82
C ALA A 736 -32.29 -17.41 -0.59
N ARG A 737 -31.08 -16.86 -0.42
CA ARG A 737 -30.75 -15.92 0.66
C ARG A 737 -31.38 -14.54 0.41
N ASP A 738 -31.36 -14.13 -0.86
CA ASP A 738 -31.79 -12.81 -1.31
C ASP A 738 -33.07 -12.85 -2.14
N GLU A 739 -33.56 -11.67 -2.51
CA GLU A 739 -34.68 -11.53 -3.44
C GLU A 739 -34.30 -12.05 -4.82
N VAL A 740 -35.14 -12.92 -5.38
CA VAL A 740 -34.97 -13.48 -6.71
C VAL A 740 -35.82 -12.67 -7.69
N ASP A 741 -35.18 -12.14 -8.73
CA ASP A 741 -35.86 -11.45 -9.80
C ASP A 741 -36.75 -12.41 -10.60
N ILE A 742 -37.96 -11.95 -10.96
CA ILE A 742 -38.85 -12.62 -11.91
C ILE A 742 -38.82 -11.81 -13.21
N ARG A 743 -38.19 -12.37 -14.25
CA ARG A 743 -38.04 -11.69 -15.54
C ARG A 743 -38.73 -12.46 -16.66
N VAL A 744 -39.38 -11.73 -17.57
CA VAL A 744 -40.00 -12.28 -18.77
C VAL A 744 -39.10 -12.05 -19.97
N ARG A 745 -38.83 -13.11 -20.74
CA ARG A 745 -37.98 -13.06 -21.95
C ARG A 745 -38.57 -13.95 -23.04
N PHE A 746 -38.20 -13.67 -24.29
CA PHE A 746 -38.43 -14.62 -25.38
C PHE A 746 -37.43 -15.77 -25.38
N PRO A 747 -37.69 -16.91 -26.05
CA PRO A 747 -36.72 -18.00 -26.14
C PRO A 747 -35.42 -17.55 -26.81
N GLN A 748 -34.29 -18.16 -26.49
CA GLN A 748 -32.97 -17.77 -27.05
C GLN A 748 -32.94 -17.69 -28.59
N SER A 749 -33.70 -18.56 -29.29
CA SER A 749 -33.78 -18.53 -30.76
C SER A 749 -34.41 -17.26 -31.34
N TRP A 750 -35.19 -16.53 -30.54
CA TRP A 750 -35.82 -15.26 -30.89
C TRP A 750 -35.00 -14.06 -30.40
N ARG A 751 -33.82 -14.28 -29.80
CA ARG A 751 -32.96 -13.23 -29.28
C ARG A 751 -31.83 -12.91 -30.26
N SER A 752 -32.17 -12.28 -31.38
CA SER A 752 -31.20 -11.80 -32.36
C SER A 752 -31.51 -10.38 -32.81
N ILE A 753 -30.50 -9.67 -33.35
CA ILE A 753 -30.69 -8.33 -33.91
C ILE A 753 -31.71 -8.34 -35.05
N GLU A 754 -31.75 -9.41 -35.85
CA GLU A 754 -32.74 -9.57 -36.91
C GLU A 754 -34.16 -9.69 -36.33
N GLU A 755 -34.34 -10.55 -35.32
CA GLU A 755 -35.63 -10.73 -34.65
C GLU A 755 -36.08 -9.48 -33.89
N MET A 756 -35.14 -8.69 -33.35
CA MET A 756 -35.44 -7.40 -32.73
C MET A 756 -36.15 -6.45 -33.72
N THR A 757 -35.82 -6.47 -35.02
CA THR A 757 -36.50 -5.63 -36.02
C THR A 757 -37.90 -6.13 -36.40
N ARG A 758 -38.20 -7.40 -36.10
CA ARG A 758 -39.47 -8.07 -36.39
C ARG A 758 -40.46 -8.01 -35.23
N LEU A 759 -40.05 -7.47 -34.09
CA LEU A 759 -40.90 -7.29 -32.92
C LEU A 759 -42.18 -6.53 -33.25
N THR A 760 -43.25 -6.94 -32.61
CA THR A 760 -44.57 -6.31 -32.67
C THR A 760 -44.91 -5.70 -31.31
N VAL A 761 -45.65 -4.59 -31.36
CA VAL A 761 -46.26 -3.97 -30.18
C VAL A 761 -47.77 -3.95 -30.34
N GLN A 762 -48.46 -4.25 -29.25
CA GLN A 762 -49.91 -4.25 -29.20
C GLN A 762 -50.41 -2.80 -29.14
N THR A 763 -51.15 -2.38 -30.17
CA THR A 763 -51.75 -1.03 -30.24
C THR A 763 -53.27 -1.13 -30.26
N PRO A 764 -54.02 -0.01 -30.13
CA PRO A 764 -55.47 -0.02 -30.35
C PRO A 764 -55.89 -0.49 -31.76
N ARG A 765 -54.96 -0.57 -32.71
CA ARG A 765 -55.19 -1.09 -34.07
C ARG A 765 -54.79 -2.56 -34.22
N GLY A 766 -54.41 -3.24 -33.13
CA GLY A 766 -53.85 -4.59 -33.10
C GLY A 766 -52.32 -4.58 -33.05
N GLN A 767 -51.72 -5.73 -33.35
CA GLN A 767 -50.26 -5.91 -33.39
C GLN A 767 -49.66 -5.14 -34.56
N VAL A 768 -48.75 -4.21 -34.26
CA VAL A 768 -48.05 -3.39 -35.26
C VAL A 768 -46.55 -3.67 -35.17
N PRO A 769 -45.88 -4.03 -36.28
CA PRO A 769 -44.42 -4.18 -36.31
C PRO A 769 -43.72 -2.86 -35.94
N ILE A 770 -42.73 -2.94 -35.05
CA ILE A 770 -41.97 -1.74 -34.62
C ILE A 770 -41.17 -1.12 -35.77
N SER A 771 -40.82 -1.92 -36.79
CA SER A 771 -40.12 -1.44 -38.00
C SER A 771 -40.85 -0.33 -38.77
N ASN A 772 -42.15 -0.14 -38.55
CA ASN A 772 -42.91 0.98 -39.12
C ASN A 772 -42.50 2.35 -38.57
N PHE A 773 -41.90 2.40 -37.38
CA PHE A 773 -41.55 3.65 -36.68
C PHE A 773 -40.23 3.57 -35.89
N VAL A 774 -39.49 2.47 -36.03
CA VAL A 774 -38.19 2.24 -35.40
C VAL A 774 -37.16 1.94 -36.48
N THR A 775 -36.00 2.60 -36.39
CA THR A 775 -34.82 2.29 -37.21
C THR A 775 -33.70 1.80 -36.31
N VAL A 776 -33.21 0.59 -36.56
CA VAL A 776 -32.05 0.00 -35.88
C VAL A 776 -30.83 0.14 -36.78
N TYR A 777 -29.73 0.70 -36.28
CA TYR A 777 -28.50 0.88 -37.06
C TYR A 777 -27.24 0.75 -36.19
N PRO A 778 -26.12 0.28 -36.77
CA PRO A 778 -24.85 0.21 -36.05
C PRO A 778 -24.22 1.60 -35.92
N ALA A 779 -23.63 1.88 -34.77
CA ALA A 779 -22.86 3.10 -34.47
C ALA A 779 -21.55 2.75 -33.75
N PRO A 780 -20.53 3.63 -33.77
CA PRO A 780 -19.35 3.45 -32.92
C PRO A 780 -19.74 3.42 -31.44
N LYS A 781 -19.29 2.39 -30.72
CA LYS A 781 -19.49 2.28 -29.26
C LYS A 781 -18.51 3.20 -28.54
N THR A 782 -19.02 4.02 -27.63
CA THR A 782 -18.22 4.66 -26.58
C THR A 782 -18.39 3.79 -25.35
N SER A 783 -17.36 3.08 -24.89
CA SER A 783 -17.53 2.12 -23.78
C SER A 783 -17.46 2.81 -22.42
N VAL A 784 -16.51 3.74 -22.24
CA VAL A 784 -16.28 4.43 -20.97
C VAL A 784 -15.93 5.90 -21.22
N ILE A 785 -16.42 6.77 -20.34
CA ILE A 785 -16.05 8.19 -20.29
C ILE A 785 -15.40 8.46 -18.94
N ASN A 786 -14.13 8.82 -18.97
CA ASN A 786 -13.36 9.22 -17.80
C ASN A 786 -13.39 10.73 -17.63
N ARG A 787 -13.52 11.18 -16.38
CA ARG A 787 -13.56 12.59 -16.01
C ARG A 787 -12.67 12.85 -14.81
N ILE A 788 -11.93 13.95 -14.86
CA ILE A 788 -11.06 14.40 -13.78
C ILE A 788 -11.41 15.85 -13.48
N ASP A 789 -11.72 16.13 -12.22
CA ASP A 789 -12.12 17.45 -11.68
C ASP A 789 -13.23 18.15 -12.48
N GLY A 790 -14.14 17.35 -13.06
CA GLY A 790 -15.30 17.81 -13.83
C GLY A 790 -15.04 18.06 -15.32
N ASN A 791 -13.87 17.71 -15.85
CA ASN A 791 -13.57 17.73 -17.29
C ASN A 791 -13.40 16.30 -17.81
N ARG A 792 -13.67 16.05 -19.10
CA ARG A 792 -13.32 14.76 -19.71
C ARG A 792 -11.80 14.65 -19.78
N ALA A 793 -11.27 13.47 -19.52
CA ALA A 793 -9.84 13.22 -19.52
C ALA A 793 -9.50 11.86 -20.10
N ILE A 794 -8.33 11.76 -20.74
CA ILE A 794 -7.70 10.52 -21.18
C ILE A 794 -6.35 10.42 -20.47
N THR A 795 -6.05 9.23 -19.96
CA THR A 795 -4.82 8.94 -19.22
C THR A 795 -3.88 8.11 -20.09
N ILE A 796 -2.68 8.62 -20.34
CA ILE A 796 -1.61 7.90 -21.02
C ILE A 796 -0.66 7.36 -19.95
N LYS A 797 -0.31 6.07 -20.04
CA LYS A 797 0.63 5.41 -19.13
C LYS A 797 1.77 4.75 -19.89
N SER A 798 2.96 4.69 -19.32
CA SER A 798 4.08 3.99 -19.95
C SER A 798 5.15 3.58 -18.95
N ASP A 799 5.80 2.45 -19.22
CA ASP A 799 7.04 2.06 -18.58
C ASP A 799 8.25 2.74 -19.26
N LEU A 800 9.42 2.58 -18.66
CA LEU A 800 10.68 3.07 -19.20
C LEU A 800 11.58 1.91 -19.59
N ALA A 801 12.34 2.12 -20.66
CA ALA A 801 13.43 1.21 -21.01
C ALA A 801 14.49 1.18 -19.90
N GLU A 802 15.15 0.02 -19.73
CA GLU A 802 16.18 -0.16 -18.70
C GLU A 802 17.26 0.93 -18.75
N GLY A 803 17.60 1.47 -17.58
CA GLY A 803 18.63 2.50 -17.41
C GLY A 803 18.18 3.95 -17.71
N MET A 804 16.91 4.17 -18.02
CA MET A 804 16.33 5.48 -18.27
C MET A 804 15.60 6.05 -17.04
N GLN A 805 15.63 7.38 -16.84
CA GLN A 805 15.01 8.02 -15.67
C GLN A 805 13.66 8.67 -16.02
N VAL A 806 12.66 8.48 -15.14
CA VAL A 806 11.31 9.06 -15.23
C VAL A 806 11.36 10.57 -15.41
N GLY A 807 12.00 11.27 -14.46
CA GLY A 807 12.06 12.74 -14.47
C GLY A 807 12.78 13.31 -15.70
N GLU A 808 13.81 12.63 -16.22
CA GLU A 808 14.52 13.10 -17.42
C GLU A 808 13.63 13.01 -18.66
N ARG A 809 12.96 11.87 -18.87
CA ARG A 809 12.15 11.62 -20.06
C ARG A 809 10.84 12.38 -20.05
N LEU A 810 10.20 12.50 -18.90
CA LEU A 810 9.01 13.32 -18.74
C LEU A 810 9.31 14.81 -19.05
N ASN A 811 10.41 15.34 -18.52
CA ASN A 811 10.83 16.70 -18.84
C ASN A 811 11.21 16.86 -20.31
N ALA A 812 11.83 15.86 -20.94
CA ALA A 812 12.12 15.90 -22.37
C ALA A 812 10.84 15.96 -23.22
N LEU A 813 9.82 15.18 -22.86
CA LEU A 813 8.51 15.16 -23.52
C LEU A 813 7.77 16.49 -23.37
N LEU A 814 7.69 17.03 -22.16
CA LEU A 814 7.00 18.31 -21.91
C LEU A 814 7.71 19.50 -22.57
N ASN A 815 9.04 19.43 -22.73
CA ASN A 815 9.84 20.48 -23.36
C ASN A 815 10.06 20.27 -24.87
N SER A 816 9.59 19.18 -25.47
CA SER A 816 9.74 18.95 -26.91
C SER A 816 8.94 19.93 -27.76
N GLY A 817 7.96 20.61 -27.15
CA GLY A 817 7.16 21.65 -27.80
C GLY A 817 6.06 21.07 -28.68
N VAL A 818 5.49 19.92 -28.30
CA VAL A 818 4.31 19.35 -28.96
C VAL A 818 3.22 20.43 -29.06
N ASP A 819 2.78 20.71 -30.29
CA ASP A 819 1.68 21.62 -30.55
C ASP A 819 0.38 20.97 -30.06
N LEU A 820 -0.18 21.47 -28.97
CA LEU A 820 -1.42 20.96 -28.39
C LEU A 820 -2.61 21.84 -28.81
N PRO A 821 -3.78 21.27 -29.12
CA PRO A 821 -4.99 22.04 -29.42
C PRO A 821 -5.37 23.03 -28.31
N GLU A 822 -5.99 24.16 -28.66
CA GLU A 822 -6.43 25.15 -27.69
C GLU A 822 -7.46 24.56 -26.70
N GLY A 823 -7.26 24.78 -25.41
CA GLY A 823 -8.17 24.33 -24.35
C GLY A 823 -7.91 22.93 -23.79
N VAL A 824 -6.85 22.25 -24.27
CA VAL A 824 -6.35 20.99 -23.67
C VAL A 824 -5.33 21.30 -22.58
N ILE A 825 -5.46 20.62 -21.44
CA ILE A 825 -4.53 20.69 -20.30
C ILE A 825 -3.87 19.31 -20.15
N VAL A 826 -2.55 19.29 -19.96
CA VAL A 826 -1.78 18.06 -19.72
C VAL A 826 -1.15 18.17 -18.34
N ASP A 827 -1.62 17.32 -17.43
CA ASP A 827 -1.12 17.22 -16.07
C ASP A 827 -0.33 15.92 -15.89
N THR A 828 0.74 15.97 -15.10
CA THR A 828 1.55 14.79 -14.76
C THR A 828 1.03 14.17 -13.49
N ALA A 829 0.78 12.86 -13.52
CA ALA A 829 0.30 12.09 -12.38
C ALA A 829 1.17 10.83 -12.17
N GLY A 830 0.69 9.91 -11.35
CA GLY A 830 1.37 8.66 -11.04
C GLY A 830 2.65 8.86 -10.22
N GLU A 831 3.55 7.89 -10.32
CA GLU A 831 4.77 7.81 -9.53
C GLU A 831 5.64 9.07 -9.66
N GLY A 832 5.75 9.64 -10.88
CA GLY A 832 6.56 10.84 -11.12
C GLY A 832 6.10 12.07 -10.31
N ALA A 833 4.79 12.26 -10.13
CA ALA A 833 4.26 13.34 -9.32
C ALA A 833 4.51 13.10 -7.82
N ASP A 834 4.30 11.86 -7.36
CA ASP A 834 4.55 11.44 -5.98
C ASP A 834 6.03 11.54 -5.60
N GLN A 835 6.94 11.18 -6.53
CA GLN A 835 8.39 11.36 -6.39
C GLN A 835 8.75 12.83 -6.15
N GLN A 836 8.17 13.75 -6.92
CA GLN A 836 8.47 15.17 -6.82
C GLN A 836 7.90 15.78 -5.52
N GLU A 837 6.69 15.39 -5.11
CA GLU A 837 6.10 15.79 -3.84
C GLU A 837 6.95 15.28 -2.66
N ALA A 838 7.32 14.00 -2.67
CA ALA A 838 8.16 13.38 -1.67
C ALA A 838 9.55 14.03 -1.58
N ALA A 839 10.20 14.29 -2.72
CA ALA A 839 11.51 14.93 -2.77
C ALA A 839 11.46 16.35 -2.19
N ASN A 840 10.41 17.12 -2.51
CA ASN A 840 10.20 18.46 -1.95
C ASN A 840 9.96 18.40 -0.43
N PHE A 841 9.12 17.47 0.03
CA PHE A 841 8.87 17.28 1.45
C PHE A 841 10.14 16.86 2.20
N LEU A 842 10.85 15.82 1.73
CA LEU A 842 12.09 15.35 2.36
C LEU A 842 13.17 16.44 2.38
N GLY A 843 13.28 17.25 1.32
CA GLY A 843 14.18 18.39 1.27
C GLY A 843 13.86 19.45 2.32
N THR A 844 12.58 19.84 2.43
CA THR A 844 12.13 20.80 3.45
C THR A 844 12.26 20.24 4.88
N ALA A 845 11.88 18.98 5.09
CA ALA A 845 12.05 18.25 6.35
C ALA A 845 13.52 18.18 6.78
N PHE A 846 14.44 17.94 5.84
CA PHE A 846 15.88 17.94 6.10
C PHE A 846 16.40 19.31 6.56
N VAL A 847 15.94 20.40 5.93
CA VAL A 847 16.29 21.78 6.35
C VAL A 847 15.74 22.08 7.75
N VAL A 848 14.50 21.70 8.04
CA VAL A 848 13.89 21.86 9.38
C VAL A 848 14.66 21.04 10.41
N ALA A 849 14.98 19.77 10.11
CA ALA A 849 15.79 18.91 10.97
C ALA A 849 17.16 19.53 11.25
N ILE A 850 17.83 20.07 10.22
CA ILE A 850 19.09 20.80 10.35
C ILE A 850 18.97 21.99 11.30
N PHE A 851 17.90 22.78 11.18
CA PHE A 851 17.67 23.93 12.05
C PHE A 851 17.40 23.51 13.50
N LEU A 852 16.59 22.47 13.72
CA LEU A 852 16.33 21.93 15.06
C LEU A 852 17.61 21.36 15.68
N MET A 853 18.42 20.63 14.91
CA MET A 853 19.74 20.16 15.34
C MET A 853 20.66 21.31 15.70
N LEU A 854 20.73 22.36 14.87
CA LEU A 854 21.53 23.55 15.16
C LEU A 854 21.13 24.18 16.50
N LEU A 855 19.82 24.29 16.78
CA LEU A 855 19.33 24.81 18.06
C LEU A 855 19.77 23.93 19.23
N ILE A 856 19.62 22.60 19.14
CA ILE A 856 20.05 21.68 20.20
C ILE A 856 21.56 21.75 20.42
N LEU A 857 22.35 21.82 19.34
CA LEU A 857 23.81 21.93 19.40
C LEU A 857 24.27 23.28 19.97
N LEU A 858 23.55 24.37 19.68
CA LEU A 858 23.80 25.68 20.30
C LEU A 858 23.49 25.65 21.80
N VAL A 859 22.42 24.96 22.21
CA VAL A 859 22.10 24.75 23.63
C VAL A 859 23.20 23.93 24.32
N GLN A 860 23.73 22.90 23.64
CA GLN A 860 24.78 22.04 24.19
C GLN A 860 26.15 22.73 24.30
N PHE A 861 26.61 23.41 23.24
CA PHE A 861 27.98 23.94 23.16
C PHE A 861 28.11 25.44 23.41
N ASN A 862 27.01 26.19 23.33
CA ASN A 862 27.00 27.65 23.38
C ASN A 862 28.03 28.29 22.40
N SER A 863 28.22 27.68 21.23
CA SER A 863 29.23 28.08 20.25
C SER A 863 28.78 27.79 18.82
N TRP A 864 28.63 28.86 18.02
CA TRP A 864 28.27 28.79 16.61
C TRP A 864 29.29 27.99 15.78
N TYR A 865 30.59 28.14 16.07
CA TYR A 865 31.63 27.43 15.34
C TYR A 865 31.55 25.92 15.56
N GLN A 866 31.41 25.48 16.82
CA GLN A 866 31.33 24.06 17.14
C GLN A 866 30.03 23.44 16.62
N ALA A 867 28.91 24.16 16.72
CA ALA A 867 27.65 23.71 16.14
C ALA A 867 27.78 23.54 14.61
N LEU A 868 28.31 24.53 13.88
CA LEU A 868 28.52 24.43 12.43
C LEU A 868 29.50 23.31 12.05
N LEU A 869 30.52 23.05 12.87
CA LEU A 869 31.47 21.96 12.67
C LEU A 869 30.72 20.60 12.69
N VAL A 870 29.89 20.37 13.71
CA VAL A 870 29.07 19.16 13.80
C VAL A 870 28.13 19.04 12.59
N MET A 871 27.50 20.14 12.19
CA MET A 871 26.60 20.16 11.03
C MET A 871 27.32 19.87 9.71
N SER A 872 28.57 20.32 9.55
CA SER A 872 29.38 20.02 8.36
C SER A 872 29.66 18.53 8.20
N ALA A 873 29.71 17.78 9.32
CA ALA A 873 29.89 16.33 9.27
C ALA A 873 28.71 15.61 8.62
N ILE A 874 27.49 16.13 8.76
CA ILE A 874 26.30 15.60 8.10
C ILE A 874 26.45 15.75 6.58
N VAL A 875 26.78 16.95 6.11
CA VAL A 875 26.96 17.23 4.67
C VAL A 875 28.07 16.38 4.08
N PHE A 876 29.17 16.16 4.81
CA PHE A 876 30.25 15.31 4.33
C PHE A 876 29.90 13.82 4.37
N SER A 877 29.00 13.39 5.26
CA SER A 877 28.56 11.99 5.34
C SER A 877 27.72 11.54 4.14
N THR A 878 27.07 12.46 3.42
CA THR A 878 26.32 12.13 2.19
C THR A 878 27.23 11.57 1.10
N ALA A 879 28.50 11.98 1.04
CA ALA A 879 29.48 11.36 0.15
C ALA A 879 29.67 9.87 0.48
N GLY A 880 29.67 9.51 1.76
CA GLY A 880 29.72 8.11 2.20
C GLY A 880 28.49 7.31 1.80
N VAL A 881 27.30 7.94 1.81
CA VAL A 881 26.05 7.35 1.33
C VAL A 881 26.16 7.02 -0.16
N LEU A 882 26.54 8.00 -0.98
CA LEU A 882 26.70 7.83 -2.43
C LEU A 882 27.76 6.77 -2.76
N MET A 883 28.85 6.73 -1.99
CA MET A 883 29.87 5.69 -2.12
C MET A 883 29.32 4.29 -1.77
N GLY A 884 28.48 4.17 -0.75
CA GLY A 884 27.82 2.91 -0.38
C GLY A 884 26.91 2.38 -1.49
N LEU A 885 26.09 3.26 -2.08
CA LEU A 885 25.23 2.90 -3.21
C LEU A 885 26.04 2.47 -4.44
N LEU A 886 27.13 3.18 -4.74
CA LEU A 886 28.02 2.85 -5.86
C LEU A 886 28.68 1.48 -5.69
N LEU A 887 29.12 1.15 -4.47
CA LEU A 887 29.77 -0.14 -4.17
C LEU A 887 28.80 -1.32 -4.30
N ASN A 888 27.51 -1.10 -4.03
CA ASN A 888 26.47 -2.12 -4.07
C ASN A 888 25.67 -2.12 -5.39
N SER A 889 26.02 -1.28 -6.37
CA SER A 889 25.29 -1.14 -7.64
C SER A 889 23.79 -0.85 -7.46
N GLN A 890 23.45 0.03 -6.50
CA GLN A 890 22.07 0.38 -6.18
C GLN A 890 21.67 1.75 -6.76
N PRO A 891 20.43 1.91 -7.25
CA PRO A 891 19.88 3.21 -7.66
C PRO A 891 19.64 4.12 -6.45
N PHE A 892 19.37 5.39 -6.71
CA PHE A 892 18.99 6.36 -5.67
C PHE A 892 17.47 6.29 -5.40
N GLY A 893 17.06 5.51 -4.41
CA GLY A 893 15.68 5.52 -3.93
C GLY A 893 15.33 6.82 -3.19
N ILE A 894 14.42 7.64 -3.72
CA ILE A 894 14.07 8.95 -3.11
C ILE A 894 13.63 8.79 -1.66
N VAL A 895 12.76 7.81 -1.39
CA VAL A 895 12.22 7.56 -0.05
C VAL A 895 13.26 6.89 0.84
N MET A 896 13.79 5.73 0.42
CA MET A 896 14.68 4.91 1.25
C MET A 896 16.05 5.55 1.50
N VAL A 897 16.71 6.08 0.47
CA VAL A 897 18.00 6.75 0.62
C VAL A 897 17.82 8.11 1.30
N GLY A 898 16.74 8.84 0.97
CA GLY A 898 16.39 10.11 1.63
C GLY A 898 16.23 9.94 3.14
N MET A 899 15.44 8.95 3.58
CA MET A 899 15.32 8.58 4.98
C MET A 899 16.65 8.12 5.59
N GLY A 900 17.48 7.39 4.82
CA GLY A 900 18.81 6.96 5.26
C GLY A 900 19.75 8.12 5.53
N ILE A 901 19.78 9.12 4.66
CA ILE A 901 20.57 10.36 4.85
C ILE A 901 20.08 11.12 6.09
N ILE A 902 18.76 11.24 6.24
CA ILE A 902 18.14 11.89 7.39
C ILE A 902 18.52 11.14 8.67
N GLY A 903 18.25 9.84 8.77
CA GLY A 903 18.59 9.01 9.93
C GLY A 903 20.09 9.00 10.26
N LEU A 904 20.95 8.93 9.24
CA LEU A 904 22.40 9.03 9.39
C LEU A 904 22.82 10.36 10.02
N ALA A 905 22.16 11.48 9.69
CA ALA A 905 22.48 12.78 10.26
C ALA A 905 22.47 12.75 11.80
N GLY A 906 21.45 12.12 12.42
CA GLY A 906 21.37 11.94 13.87
C GLY A 906 22.54 11.12 14.44
N ILE A 907 22.89 10.01 13.77
CA ILE A 907 23.98 9.11 14.19
C ILE A 907 25.34 9.80 14.14
N VAL A 908 25.61 10.51 13.04
CA VAL A 908 26.90 11.21 12.83
C VAL A 908 27.06 12.34 13.83
N VAL A 909 25.97 13.03 14.16
CA VAL A 909 25.95 14.10 15.16
C VAL A 909 26.25 13.55 16.55
N ASN A 910 25.69 12.39 16.93
CA ASN A 910 25.95 11.74 18.23
C ASN A 910 27.45 11.61 18.53
N ASN A 911 28.19 10.97 17.62
CA ASN A 911 29.62 10.73 17.78
C ASN A 911 30.43 12.04 17.88
N ASN A 912 30.03 13.08 17.13
CA ASN A 912 30.68 14.38 17.18
C ASN A 912 30.36 15.16 18.46
N ILE A 913 29.12 15.09 18.98
CA ILE A 913 28.73 15.80 20.20
C ILE A 913 29.64 15.36 21.36
N VAL A 914 29.73 14.04 21.51
CA VAL A 914 30.44 13.35 22.58
C VAL A 914 31.95 13.61 22.49
N LEU A 915 32.51 13.73 21.28
CA LEU A 915 33.92 14.08 21.05
C LEU A 915 34.22 15.54 21.40
N ILE A 916 33.43 16.49 20.89
CA ILE A 916 33.63 17.93 21.12
C ILE A 916 33.42 18.30 22.60
N ASP A 917 32.45 17.68 23.26
CA ASP A 917 32.23 17.85 24.71
C ASP A 917 33.48 17.49 25.52
N THR A 918 34.16 16.39 25.15
CA THR A 918 35.41 15.97 25.81
C THR A 918 36.55 16.95 25.54
N TYR A 919 36.63 17.48 24.32
CA TYR A 919 37.60 18.51 23.95
C TYR A 919 37.40 19.79 24.77
N ASN A 920 36.16 20.26 24.88
CA ASN A 920 35.82 21.46 25.66
C ASN A 920 36.16 21.30 27.14
N GLN A 921 35.94 20.11 27.69
CA GLN A 921 36.33 19.83 29.07
C GLN A 921 37.85 19.89 29.28
N ILE A 922 38.63 19.23 28.42
CA ILE A 922 40.11 19.25 28.52
C ILE A 922 40.64 20.68 28.29
N ARG A 923 39.97 21.48 27.45
CA ARG A 923 40.28 22.91 27.29
C ARG A 923 39.96 23.72 28.54
N ALA A 924 38.88 23.42 29.24
CA ALA A 924 38.53 24.08 30.50
C ALA A 924 39.57 23.81 31.62
N GLU A 925 40.31 22.70 31.52
CA GLU A 925 41.42 22.36 32.41
C GLU A 925 42.73 23.12 32.08
N GLY A 926 42.74 23.96 31.03
CA GLY A 926 43.87 24.84 30.68
C GLY A 926 44.85 24.27 29.66
N VAL A 927 44.55 23.12 29.04
CA VAL A 927 45.41 22.47 28.03
C VAL A 927 45.38 23.22 26.69
N SER A 928 46.49 23.24 25.95
CA SER A 928 46.59 23.85 24.61
C SER A 928 45.61 23.20 23.62
N ALA A 929 45.14 23.93 22.59
CA ALA A 929 44.17 23.37 21.63
C ALA A 929 44.69 22.15 20.87
N LEU A 930 45.99 22.13 20.55
CA LEU A 930 46.61 21.01 19.83
C LEU A 930 46.70 19.77 20.73
N ASP A 931 47.15 19.94 21.97
CA ASP A 931 47.29 18.83 22.91
C ASP A 931 45.92 18.32 23.37
N ALA A 932 44.95 19.22 23.60
CA ALA A 932 43.58 18.87 23.93
C ALA A 932 42.90 18.08 22.82
N ALA A 933 43.08 18.46 21.55
CA ALA A 933 42.54 17.72 20.40
C ALA A 933 43.18 16.34 20.24
N HIS A 934 44.50 16.23 20.47
CA HIS A 934 45.23 14.96 20.44
C HIS A 934 44.77 14.02 21.56
N GLN A 935 44.70 14.51 22.79
CA GLN A 935 44.26 13.75 23.95
C GLN A 935 42.79 13.31 23.81
N THR A 936 41.93 14.20 23.32
CA THR A 936 40.52 13.89 23.04
C THR A 936 40.39 12.78 22.01
N GLY A 937 41.10 12.89 20.88
CA GLY A 937 41.07 11.85 19.84
C GLY A 937 41.53 10.49 20.36
N CYS A 938 42.59 10.46 21.17
CA CYS A 938 43.07 9.21 21.78
C CYS A 938 42.08 8.61 22.79
N LEU A 939 41.40 9.45 23.58
CA LEU A 939 40.39 9.00 24.55
C LEU A 939 39.10 8.53 23.89
N ARG A 940 38.75 9.09 22.74
CA ARG A 940 37.49 8.81 22.04
C ARG A 940 37.61 7.79 20.92
N LEU A 941 38.82 7.40 20.51
CA LEU A 941 39.04 6.39 19.47
C LEU A 941 38.23 5.11 19.71
N ARG A 942 38.38 4.49 20.89
CA ARG A 942 37.73 3.19 21.18
C ARG A 942 36.20 3.33 21.29
N PRO A 943 35.64 4.29 22.05
CA PRO A 943 34.19 4.48 22.09
C PRO A 943 33.58 4.75 20.71
N VAL A 944 34.17 5.66 19.91
CA VAL A 944 33.62 6.04 18.59
C VAL A 944 33.74 4.89 17.59
N LEU A 945 34.84 4.13 17.58
CA LEU A 945 34.94 2.95 16.72
C LEU A 945 33.93 1.87 17.13
N LEU A 946 33.69 1.70 18.43
CA LEU A 946 32.76 0.69 18.93
C LEU A 946 31.33 1.03 18.52
N THR A 947 30.88 2.28 18.70
CA THR A 947 29.51 2.71 18.29
C THR A 947 29.32 2.64 16.77
N SER A 948 30.31 3.06 15.99
CA SER A 948 30.24 2.98 14.53
C SER A 948 30.26 1.54 14.02
N ILE A 949 31.18 0.70 14.50
CA ILE A 949 31.28 -0.71 14.05
C ILE A 949 30.06 -1.52 14.52
N THR A 950 29.56 -1.31 15.74
CA THR A 950 28.33 -1.97 16.21
C THR A 950 27.15 -1.64 15.31
N THR A 951 26.97 -0.36 14.96
CA THR A 951 25.86 0.06 14.09
C THR A 951 26.03 -0.46 12.66
N VAL A 952 27.23 -0.37 12.08
CA VAL A 952 27.50 -0.93 10.75
C VAL A 952 27.26 -2.44 10.75
N LEU A 953 27.83 -3.19 11.70
CA LEU A 953 27.63 -4.65 11.78
C LEU A 953 26.19 -5.06 12.07
N GLY A 954 25.43 -4.26 12.82
CA GLY A 954 24.00 -4.49 13.04
C GLY A 954 23.18 -4.40 11.75
N LEU A 955 23.60 -3.54 10.81
CA LEU A 955 22.95 -3.37 9.51
C LEU A 955 23.57 -4.22 8.38
N MET A 956 24.78 -4.76 8.57
CA MET A 956 25.50 -5.53 7.54
C MET A 956 24.70 -6.69 6.94
N PRO A 957 23.94 -7.51 7.71
CA PRO A 957 23.12 -8.56 7.11
C PRO A 957 22.16 -8.01 6.05
N MET A 958 21.51 -6.87 6.32
CA MET A 958 20.61 -6.22 5.36
C MET A 958 21.34 -5.58 4.19
N VAL A 959 22.51 -4.96 4.41
CA VAL A 959 23.34 -4.39 3.32
C VAL A 959 23.72 -5.48 2.31
N LEU A 960 24.01 -6.69 2.78
CA LEU A 960 24.39 -7.83 1.95
C LEU A 960 23.19 -8.66 1.47
N ALA A 961 21.97 -8.26 1.82
CA ALA A 961 20.74 -9.04 1.59
C ALA A 961 20.85 -10.49 2.11
N VAL A 962 21.49 -10.69 3.27
CA VAL A 962 21.69 -11.99 3.90
C VAL A 962 20.69 -12.14 5.04
N ASN A 963 19.89 -13.19 4.97
CA ASN A 963 19.05 -13.64 6.07
C ASN A 963 19.79 -14.75 6.84
N VAL A 964 20.03 -14.53 8.13
CA VAL A 964 20.67 -15.49 9.02
C VAL A 964 19.62 -15.97 10.01
N ASN A 965 19.19 -17.22 9.86
CA ASN A 965 18.35 -17.84 10.87
C ASN A 965 19.26 -18.43 11.97
N LEU A 966 19.15 -17.86 13.17
CA LEU A 966 19.92 -18.29 14.35
C LEU A 966 19.28 -19.48 15.08
N LEU A 967 17.98 -19.70 14.88
CA LEU A 967 17.21 -20.75 15.54
C LEU A 967 17.30 -22.07 14.75
N GLU A 968 17.30 -21.98 13.42
CA GLU A 968 17.63 -23.06 12.49
C GLU A 968 18.80 -22.59 11.62
N PRO A 969 20.01 -23.20 11.68
CA PRO A 969 21.18 -22.69 10.97
C PRO A 969 21.02 -22.77 9.44
N SER A 970 20.38 -21.76 8.86
CA SER A 970 20.21 -21.56 7.42
C SER A 970 20.69 -20.15 7.05
N LEU A 971 21.28 -20.06 5.85
CA LEU A 971 21.77 -18.82 5.25
C LEU A 971 21.01 -18.60 3.96
N GLY A 972 20.13 -17.60 3.94
CA GLY A 972 19.43 -17.15 2.75
C GLY A 972 20.12 -15.93 2.15
N PHE A 973 20.24 -15.87 0.83
CA PHE A 973 20.79 -14.71 0.10
C PHE A 973 19.74 -14.13 -0.83
N GLY A 974 19.36 -12.87 -0.64
CA GLY A 974 18.43 -12.16 -1.53
C GLY A 974 16.95 -12.36 -1.20
N ALA A 975 16.60 -12.70 0.04
CA ALA A 975 15.20 -12.86 0.44
C ALA A 975 14.41 -11.55 0.16
N PRO A 976 13.17 -11.63 -0.37
CA PRO A 976 12.35 -10.45 -0.67
C PRO A 976 12.22 -9.49 0.52
N SER A 977 12.07 -10.04 1.73
CA SER A 977 12.02 -9.33 3.00
C SER A 977 13.24 -8.43 3.27
N THR A 978 14.41 -8.75 2.71
CA THR A 978 15.64 -7.95 2.86
C THR A 978 15.80 -6.89 1.77
N GLN A 979 15.26 -7.12 0.56
CA GLN A 979 15.46 -6.28 -0.63
C GLN A 979 14.92 -4.86 -0.41
N TRP A 980 13.72 -4.75 0.16
CA TRP A 980 13.05 -3.50 0.58
C TRP A 980 13.96 -2.53 1.36
N TRP A 981 14.89 -3.06 2.15
CA TRP A 981 15.65 -2.29 3.13
C TRP A 981 17.14 -2.20 2.82
N THR A 982 17.58 -2.82 1.73
CA THR A 982 18.97 -2.83 1.30
C THR A 982 19.49 -1.41 1.09
N GLN A 983 18.75 -0.56 0.38
CA GLN A 983 19.18 0.81 0.05
C GLN A 983 19.31 1.71 1.27
N LEU A 984 18.32 1.65 2.17
CA LEU A 984 18.33 2.38 3.43
C LEU A 984 19.51 1.94 4.32
N SER A 985 19.74 0.62 4.41
CA SER A 985 20.86 0.05 5.18
C SER A 985 22.22 0.40 4.56
N SER A 986 22.36 0.32 3.24
CA SER A 986 23.57 0.70 2.49
C SER A 986 23.92 2.17 2.68
N ALA A 987 22.90 3.04 2.63
CA ALA A 987 23.07 4.46 2.85
C ALA A 987 23.63 4.74 4.26
N ILE A 988 23.00 4.19 5.30
CA ILE A 988 23.44 4.39 6.68
C ILE A 988 24.82 3.78 6.93
N ALA A 989 25.06 2.54 6.50
CA ALA A 989 26.32 1.83 6.72
C ALA A 989 27.49 2.50 5.99
N GLY A 990 27.32 2.84 4.70
CA GLY A 990 28.34 3.54 3.90
C GLY A 990 28.61 4.95 4.43
N GLY A 991 27.55 5.69 4.73
CA GLY A 991 27.61 7.02 5.31
C GLY A 991 28.30 7.04 6.68
N LEU A 992 27.97 6.11 7.57
CA LEU A 992 28.56 6.01 8.91
C LEU A 992 30.02 5.59 8.86
N THR A 993 30.38 4.65 7.97
CA THR A 993 31.78 4.23 7.76
C THR A 993 32.64 5.43 7.37
N PHE A 994 32.18 6.24 6.43
CA PHE A 994 32.86 7.45 5.99
C PHE A 994 32.88 8.54 7.07
N ALA A 995 31.73 8.77 7.74
CA ALA A 995 31.60 9.77 8.80
C ALA A 995 32.45 9.45 10.04
N THR A 996 32.73 8.17 10.30
CA THR A 996 33.61 7.74 11.40
C THR A 996 35.05 8.19 11.15
N ILE A 997 35.53 8.04 9.92
CA ILE A 997 36.86 8.54 9.50
C ILE A 997 36.88 10.06 9.64
N LEU A 998 35.83 10.75 9.17
CA LEU A 998 35.72 12.20 9.32
C LEU A 998 35.78 12.62 10.81
N THR A 999 35.00 11.97 11.67
CA THR A 999 34.88 12.31 13.09
C THR A 999 36.19 12.09 13.84
N LEU A 1000 36.93 11.03 13.54
CA LEU A 1000 38.17 10.70 14.24
C LEU A 1000 39.38 11.51 13.77
N PHE A 1001 39.41 11.96 12.52
CA PHE A 1001 40.59 12.64 11.95
C PHE A 1001 40.33 14.12 11.64
N ILE A 1002 39.20 14.45 11.03
CA ILE A 1002 38.93 15.80 10.53
C ILE A 1002 38.36 16.70 11.62
N THR A 1003 37.42 16.21 12.44
CA THR A 1003 36.83 16.99 13.54
C THR A 1003 37.90 17.56 14.49
N PRO A 1004 38.90 16.78 14.97
CA PRO A 1004 40.00 17.32 15.77
C PRO A 1004 40.84 18.39 15.05
N CYS A 1005 41.13 18.20 13.76
CA CYS A 1005 41.87 19.17 12.94
C CYS A 1005 41.11 20.48 12.79
N LEU A 1006 39.79 20.42 12.59
CA LEU A 1006 38.93 21.60 12.49
C LEU A 1006 38.84 22.34 13.82
N LEU A 1007 38.75 21.66 14.96
CA LEU A 1007 38.79 22.30 16.28
C LEU A 1007 40.08 23.11 16.48
N VAL A 1008 41.24 22.57 16.10
CA VAL A 1008 42.53 23.28 16.15
C VAL A 1008 42.58 24.45 15.15
N LEU A 1009 42.01 24.29 13.96
CA LEU A 1009 41.93 25.37 12.96
C LEU A 1009 41.10 26.55 13.48
N GLY A 1010 39.94 26.29 14.09
CA GLY A 1010 39.06 27.31 14.66
C GLY A 1010 39.73 28.12 15.77
N ASP A 1011 40.45 27.44 16.66
CA ASP A 1011 41.18 28.11 17.75
C ASP A 1011 42.33 28.98 17.21
N ASN A 1012 43.11 28.47 16.25
CA ASN A 1012 44.17 29.24 15.57
C ASN A 1012 43.63 30.50 14.87
N ILE A 1013 42.43 30.45 14.28
CA ILE A 1013 41.77 31.60 13.65
C ILE A 1013 41.33 32.61 14.72
N ARG A 1014 40.76 32.13 15.83
CA ARG A 1014 40.35 32.98 16.97
C ARG A 1014 41.54 33.69 17.61
N GLU A 1015 42.64 32.99 17.87
CA GLU A 1015 43.87 33.57 18.42
C GLU A 1015 44.45 34.64 17.49
N ARG A 1016 44.45 34.42 16.17
CA ARG A 1016 44.88 35.43 15.18
C ARG A 1016 43.98 36.65 15.13
N PHE A 1017 42.66 36.48 15.31
CA PHE A 1017 41.70 37.60 15.38
C PHE A 1017 41.85 38.41 16.68
N VAL A 1018 42.08 37.73 17.81
CA VAL A 1018 42.33 38.38 19.11
C VAL A 1018 43.67 39.11 19.10
N ALA A 1019 44.74 38.49 18.57
CA ALA A 1019 46.05 39.12 18.42
C ALA A 1019 46.02 40.37 17.52
N ARG A 1020 45.18 40.37 16.47
CA ARG A 1020 44.96 41.56 15.60
C ARG A 1020 44.14 42.68 16.26
N ARG A 1021 43.30 42.37 17.26
CA ARG A 1021 42.57 43.39 18.05
C ARG A 1021 43.36 43.90 19.25
N ALA A 1022 44.29 43.09 19.77
CA ALA A 1022 45.15 43.41 20.90
C ALA A 1022 46.43 44.17 20.54
N SER A 1023 46.62 44.55 19.26
CA SER A 1023 47.61 45.54 18.85
C SER A 1023 46.97 46.94 18.90
N PRO A 1024 47.21 47.74 19.95
CA PRO A 1024 46.80 49.14 19.96
C PRO A 1024 47.70 49.91 19.00
N GLN A 1025 47.12 50.94 18.38
CA GLN A 1025 47.85 52.00 17.72
C GLN A 1025 49.00 52.50 18.61
N GLU A 1026 50.25 52.38 18.16
CA GLU A 1026 51.30 53.33 18.46
C GLU A 1026 52.16 53.57 17.20
N ALA A 1027 52.08 54.81 16.73
CA ALA A 1027 52.86 55.54 15.70
C ALA A 1027 52.82 55.05 14.25
#